data_AF-A0A665UXB0-F1
#
_entry.id   AF-A0A665UXB0-F1
#
_cell.length_a   1.000
_cell.length_b   1.000
_cell.length_c   1.000
_cell.angle_alpha   90.00
_cell.angle_beta   90.00
_cell.angle_gamma   90.00
#
_symmetry.space_group_name_H-M   'P 1'
#
loop_
_entity.id
_entity.type
_entity.pdbx_description
1 polymer ?
#
loop_
_entity_poly.entity_id
_entity_poly.type
_entity_poly.pdbx_seq_one_letter_code
_entity_poly.pdbx_strand_id
1 'polypeptide(L)'
;MSGAGGGKRPSGGDSPPGPPEKKSKKEEKTTTTLIEPIRIAGVSSTEEMDMKVLQFKNKKLCERLEQRQAMEDELREKIEKLEKRQATDDTTLLIVNRYWSQVLSALLVCRFYANVLNTSPPLPPLSENAKGFLATLEQSSEEELTLHLQDRMQFSKEAIACLVCVFDRLHSRIDNMCKQVQTTGNSCDDETQSEIINVNHTLLEENSRLRDLATFLQGRHHKMAMEYNELVDKVTSSETKVSEMETTVEDLQWDIEKLRNREQKLNKHLAEAMEQLKSGYSSTGSSGGLPGGQITLNIQKFESLNAELEHNQELANSRMAELEKLQVELQEAVRESEKLKMDLRNIPEEVVKETLEYKCLQSQFSLLYNESLGVKTQLDEARALLLTAKNAHLRQIEHMESDELSLQKKLRTDVIQLEDTLAQVRKEYEMLRIEFEQNLAANEQAGPINREMRHLISSLQNHNLQLKGDVQRFKRKLRETQMEINKLRCQSGDTGVLILEETTSDSIDVKKEEDEDQEEEEERRKELERQRAREREREAERERERERERERQRSDELKRKDSDTLKMLRVELKYKKAQESQKEMKLLLDMYKSAPKEQRDKVQLMAAERKSKAEVDELRMRVRELEERERKESKKLADEDALRKIRVAEETIEHLQKKLAATKQEEEALLSEMDVTGQAFEDMQEQNSRLLQQLREKDDANFKLMSERIKSNQIYKLLKEEKEELADQVLTFKTQVDAQLLVVQKLEEKEGVLQTTLAALEKELAVRTQALELNKRKAVEAAQLAEDLKVQLEHTQAKLKEIQVSVAENRTARERESSNLKRAQVSPMPLLSKRPLGGFVQAEAEAGKTEEGGGRDQSVQGERTLLMCRKVYDFN
;
A
#
# COMPACT_ATOMS: atom_id res chain seq x y z
N MET A 1 55.42 -28.01 3.54
CA MET A 1 55.92 -26.77 4.17
C MET A 1 54.91 -26.45 5.26
N SER A 2 55.09 -26.79 6.55
CA SER A 2 56.25 -26.56 7.44
C SER A 2 56.34 -25.08 7.84
N GLY A 3 56.26 -24.65 9.10
CA GLY A 3 55.99 -25.35 10.39
C GLY A 3 54.85 -24.68 11.19
N ALA A 4 54.36 -25.12 12.35
CA ALA A 4 54.87 -25.93 13.48
C ALA A 4 55.26 -25.09 14.73
N GLY A 5 54.68 -25.44 15.88
CA GLY A 5 54.85 -24.78 17.20
C GLY A 5 53.80 -23.68 17.48
N GLY A 6 53.27 -23.52 18.70
CA GLY A 6 53.38 -24.34 19.92
C GLY A 6 52.50 -23.73 21.02
N GLY A 7 51.66 -24.51 21.69
CA GLY A 7 50.54 -23.97 22.50
C GLY A 7 50.75 -23.99 24.03
N LYS A 8 49.87 -23.25 24.74
CA LYS A 8 49.56 -23.43 26.17
C LYS A 8 48.17 -22.84 26.51
N ARG A 9 47.34 -23.60 27.26
CA ARG A 9 46.20 -23.11 28.07
C ARG A 9 46.70 -22.83 29.50
N PRO A 10 46.07 -21.94 30.29
CA PRO A 10 44.78 -22.16 30.99
C PRO A 10 43.68 -21.20 30.45
N SER A 11 42.37 -21.44 30.41
CA SER A 11 41.35 -22.08 31.30
C SER A 11 40.68 -21.12 32.31
N GLY A 12 39.40 -20.79 32.07
CA GLY A 12 38.48 -20.22 33.08
C GLY A 12 37.65 -19.02 32.60
N GLY A 13 36.32 -19.12 32.68
CA GLY A 13 35.38 -17.97 32.62
C GLY A 13 34.64 -17.75 31.29
N ASP A 14 33.56 -18.49 31.05
CA ASP A 14 32.55 -18.15 30.02
C ASP A 14 31.50 -17.20 30.61
N SER A 15 31.39 -16.00 30.05
CA SER A 15 30.26 -15.07 30.25
C SER A 15 29.80 -14.58 28.87
N PRO A 16 28.48 -14.47 28.59
CA PRO A 16 28.00 -14.00 27.29
C PRO A 16 28.43 -12.55 26.98
N PRO A 17 28.76 -12.21 25.72
CA PRO A 17 29.16 -10.85 25.36
C PRO A 17 27.96 -9.89 25.40
N GLY A 18 28.12 -8.75 26.09
CA GLY A 18 27.16 -7.65 26.03
C GLY A 18 27.07 -7.00 24.64
N PRO A 19 25.97 -6.28 24.34
CA PRO A 19 25.78 -5.62 23.05
C PRO A 19 26.85 -4.54 22.80
N PRO A 20 27.29 -4.35 21.54
CA PRO A 20 28.41 -3.47 21.25
C PRO A 20 28.05 -2.00 21.44
N GLU A 21 28.77 -1.31 22.33
CA GLU A 21 28.80 0.15 22.40
C GLU A 21 29.19 0.74 21.03
N LYS A 22 28.23 1.26 20.27
CA LYS A 22 28.52 2.16 19.15
C LYS A 22 29.03 3.49 19.71
N LYS A 23 30.31 3.53 20.08
CA LYS A 23 31.06 4.77 20.35
C LYS A 23 31.05 5.64 19.09
N SER A 24 30.05 6.50 19.00
CA SER A 24 29.85 7.44 17.91
C SER A 24 30.91 8.53 17.96
N LYS A 25 32.11 8.22 17.45
CA LYS A 25 32.98 9.23 16.87
C LYS A 25 32.25 9.87 15.68
N LYS A 26 31.36 10.82 15.96
CA LYS A 26 31.11 11.90 15.01
C LYS A 26 32.44 12.64 14.89
N GLU A 27 33.18 12.35 13.81
CA GLU A 27 34.02 13.40 13.25
C GLU A 27 33.10 14.58 12.99
N GLU A 28 33.36 15.72 13.64
CA GLU A 28 32.60 16.93 13.45
C GLU A 28 32.97 17.54 12.10
N LYS A 29 32.50 16.90 11.03
CA LYS A 29 32.44 17.48 9.70
C LYS A 29 31.48 18.66 9.77
N THR A 30 32.04 19.81 10.12
CA THR A 30 31.44 21.11 9.92
C THR A 30 31.07 21.23 8.45
N THR A 31 29.81 20.93 8.14
CA THR A 31 29.19 21.29 6.87
C THR A 31 29.07 22.81 6.84
N THR A 32 30.18 23.47 6.53
CA THR A 32 30.22 24.86 6.09
C THR A 32 29.39 24.93 4.82
N THR A 33 28.12 25.24 4.98
CA THR A 33 27.23 25.61 3.89
C THR A 33 27.87 26.81 3.19
N LEU A 34 28.40 26.57 2.00
CA LEU A 34 28.93 27.62 1.15
C LEU A 34 27.76 28.48 0.67
N ILE A 35 27.40 29.47 1.48
CA ILE A 35 26.44 30.50 1.14
C ILE A 35 26.99 31.24 -0.07
N GLU A 36 26.28 31.18 -1.19
CA GLU A 36 26.67 31.93 -2.38
C GLU A 36 26.79 33.43 -2.05
N PRO A 37 27.84 34.13 -2.53
CA PRO A 37 28.04 35.54 -2.23
C PRO A 37 26.98 36.40 -2.92
N ILE A 38 25.87 36.65 -2.21
CA ILE A 38 24.78 37.52 -2.65
C ILE A 38 25.35 38.90 -2.98
N ARG A 39 25.35 39.25 -4.26
CA ARG A 39 25.86 40.54 -4.74
C ARG A 39 24.93 41.66 -4.28
N ILE A 40 25.38 42.44 -3.30
CA ILE A 40 24.72 43.70 -2.94
C ILE A 40 24.84 44.64 -4.13
N ALA A 41 23.73 44.90 -4.81
CA ALA A 41 23.67 45.89 -5.89
C ALA A 41 23.99 47.29 -5.35
N GLY A 42 24.60 48.12 -6.21
CA GLY A 42 25.19 49.42 -5.86
C GLY A 42 24.33 50.25 -4.94
N VAL A 43 24.95 50.79 -3.88
CA VAL A 43 24.28 51.46 -2.77
C VAL A 43 24.47 52.98 -2.91
N SER A 44 23.39 53.74 -2.77
CA SER A 44 23.36 55.18 -3.06
C SER A 44 23.53 56.08 -1.82
N SER A 45 23.26 55.56 -0.62
CA SER A 45 23.52 56.25 0.65
C SER A 45 23.99 55.31 1.76
N THR A 46 24.58 55.85 2.82
CA THR A 46 24.98 55.09 4.01
C THR A 46 23.77 54.44 4.70
N GLU A 47 22.65 55.15 4.79
CA GLU A 47 21.40 54.66 5.39
C GLU A 47 20.83 53.46 4.60
N GLU A 48 20.94 53.49 3.27
CA GLU A 48 20.56 52.37 2.41
C GLU A 48 21.48 51.14 2.64
N MET A 49 22.76 51.37 2.95
CA MET A 49 23.70 50.29 3.33
C MET A 49 23.32 49.70 4.69
N ASP A 50 23.07 50.54 5.70
CA ASP A 50 22.72 50.10 7.05
C ASP A 50 21.38 49.36 7.08
N MET A 51 20.38 49.80 6.30
CA MET A 51 19.13 49.05 6.12
C MET A 51 19.38 47.66 5.49
N LYS A 52 20.17 47.57 4.42
CA LYS A 52 20.53 46.29 3.79
C LYS A 52 21.30 45.37 4.75
N VAL A 53 22.19 45.93 5.57
CA VAL A 53 22.93 45.19 6.61
C VAL A 53 22.02 44.72 7.75
N LEU A 54 21.05 45.53 8.17
CA LEU A 54 20.05 45.14 9.18
C LEU A 54 19.11 44.05 8.65
N GLN A 55 18.66 44.15 7.40
CA GLN A 55 17.87 43.09 6.74
C GLN A 55 18.66 41.77 6.68
N PHE A 56 19.94 41.81 6.30
CA PHE A 56 20.80 40.62 6.29
C PHE A 56 21.02 40.04 7.69
N LYS A 57 21.27 40.88 8.71
CA LYS A 57 21.39 40.47 10.12
C LYS A 57 20.10 39.81 10.62
N ASN A 58 18.94 40.40 10.34
CA ASN A 58 17.64 39.83 10.71
C ASN A 58 17.39 38.50 9.99
N LYS A 59 17.68 38.38 8.69
CA LYS A 59 17.58 37.10 7.99
C LYS A 59 18.48 36.02 8.62
N LYS A 60 19.72 36.37 8.97
CA LYS A 60 20.65 35.46 9.67
C LYS A 60 20.25 35.15 11.13
N LEU A 61 19.38 35.95 11.75
CA LEU A 61 18.75 35.63 13.03
C LEU A 61 17.54 34.70 12.85
N CYS A 62 16.70 34.90 11.83
CA CYS A 62 15.63 33.96 11.47
C CYS A 62 16.19 32.57 11.16
N GLU A 63 17.17 32.47 10.26
CA GLU A 63 17.83 31.19 9.92
C GLU A 63 18.43 30.48 11.16
N ARG A 64 18.87 31.23 12.17
CA ARG A 64 19.37 30.69 13.45
C ARG A 64 18.27 30.31 14.43
N LEU A 65 17.12 30.98 14.39
CA LEU A 65 15.93 30.61 15.16
C LEU A 65 15.30 29.36 14.57
N GLU A 66 15.13 29.28 13.25
CA GLU A 66 14.67 28.11 12.49
C GLU A 66 15.54 26.87 12.79
N GLN A 67 16.87 27.02 12.79
CA GLN A 67 17.80 25.94 13.18
C GLN A 67 17.64 25.52 14.65
N ARG A 68 17.34 26.45 15.57
CA ARG A 68 17.07 26.10 16.98
C ARG A 68 15.71 25.45 17.15
N GLN A 69 14.68 25.92 16.44
CA GLN A 69 13.34 25.35 16.41
C GLN A 69 13.42 23.88 15.99
N ALA A 70 14.09 23.59 14.86
CA ALA A 70 14.29 22.22 14.39
C ALA A 70 15.05 21.33 15.39
N MET A 71 16.10 21.83 16.06
CA MET A 71 16.79 21.07 17.11
C MET A 71 15.93 20.87 18.38
N GLU A 72 15.06 21.82 18.71
CA GLU A 72 14.11 21.68 19.82
C GLU A 72 13.02 20.67 19.49
N ASP A 73 12.51 20.68 18.26
CA ASP A 73 11.51 19.73 17.77
C ASP A 73 12.09 18.30 17.65
N GLU A 74 13.34 18.14 17.17
CA GLU A 74 14.07 16.86 17.23
C GLU A 74 14.23 16.34 18.67
N LEU A 75 14.50 17.24 19.63
CA LEU A 75 14.62 16.86 21.04
C LEU A 75 13.26 16.52 21.67
N ARG A 76 12.19 17.23 21.31
CA ARG A 76 10.80 16.94 21.73
C ARG A 76 10.34 15.58 21.21
N GLU A 77 10.53 15.31 19.92
CA GLU A 77 10.21 14.02 19.31
C GLU A 77 11.03 12.87 19.93
N LYS A 78 12.29 13.14 20.31
CA LYS A 78 13.13 12.18 21.03
C LYS A 78 12.67 11.94 22.47
N ILE A 79 12.20 12.97 23.18
CA ILE A 79 11.61 12.83 24.52
C ILE A 79 10.33 11.99 24.43
N GLU A 80 9.42 12.31 23.51
CA GLU A 80 8.18 11.54 23.30
C GLU A 80 8.45 10.06 22.97
N LYS A 81 9.50 9.78 22.17
CA LYS A 81 9.96 8.40 21.89
C LYS A 81 10.52 7.68 23.12
N LEU A 82 11.15 8.41 24.05
CA LEU A 82 11.65 7.85 25.31
C LEU A 82 10.52 7.64 26.32
N GLU A 83 9.58 8.57 26.45
CA GLU A 83 8.39 8.45 27.32
C GLU A 83 7.51 7.27 26.89
N LYS A 84 7.23 7.14 25.58
CA LYS A 84 6.51 5.99 25.02
C LYS A 84 7.21 4.66 25.30
N ARG A 85 8.55 4.64 25.25
CA ARG A 85 9.34 3.47 25.61
C ARG A 85 9.29 3.18 27.11
N GLN A 86 9.43 4.19 27.95
CA GLN A 86 9.37 4.06 29.40
C GLN A 86 8.02 3.44 29.82
N ALA A 87 6.90 3.92 29.26
CA ALA A 87 5.59 3.33 29.49
C ALA A 87 5.50 1.83 29.11
N THR A 88 6.17 1.40 28.03
CA THR A 88 6.24 -0.04 27.66
C THR A 88 7.18 -0.85 28.55
N ASP A 89 8.30 -0.26 28.98
CA ASP A 89 9.28 -0.90 29.87
C ASP A 89 8.67 -1.04 31.29
N ASP A 90 8.00 -0.01 31.82
CA ASP A 90 7.24 -0.02 33.09
C ASP A 90 6.10 -1.05 33.08
N THR A 91 5.32 -1.11 32.00
CA THR A 91 4.26 -2.12 31.83
C THR A 91 4.84 -3.52 31.87
N THR A 92 6.01 -3.73 31.24
CA THR A 92 6.72 -5.02 31.25
C THR A 92 7.23 -5.36 32.65
N LEU A 93 7.80 -4.40 33.39
CA LEU A 93 8.27 -4.56 34.76
C LEU A 93 7.13 -4.92 35.73
N LEU A 94 5.97 -4.29 35.59
CA LEU A 94 4.76 -4.63 36.36
C LEU A 94 4.29 -6.06 36.08
N ILE A 95 4.25 -6.47 34.82
CA ILE A 95 3.89 -7.83 34.41
C ILE A 95 4.86 -8.86 35.00
N VAL A 96 6.17 -8.61 34.91
CA VAL A 96 7.22 -9.48 35.48
C VAL A 96 7.10 -9.56 37.00
N ASN A 97 6.93 -8.44 37.70
CA ASN A 97 6.77 -8.45 39.17
C ASN A 97 5.49 -9.18 39.60
N ARG A 98 4.39 -9.05 38.87
CA ARG A 98 3.15 -9.80 39.14
C ARG A 98 3.37 -11.31 39.03
N TYR A 99 3.96 -11.78 37.92
CA TYR A 99 4.21 -13.21 37.73
C TYR A 99 5.25 -13.76 38.71
N TRP A 100 6.35 -13.05 38.97
CA TRP A 100 7.35 -13.48 39.95
C TRP A 100 6.76 -13.58 41.37
N SER A 101 5.90 -12.63 41.75
CA SER A 101 5.20 -12.67 43.05
C SER A 101 4.19 -13.82 43.12
N GLN A 102 3.45 -14.09 42.03
CA GLN A 102 2.54 -15.24 41.94
C GLN A 102 3.30 -16.58 42.07
N VAL A 103 4.48 -16.70 41.44
CA VAL A 103 5.36 -17.87 41.56
C VAL A 103 5.87 -18.03 43.00
N LEU A 104 6.32 -16.95 43.65
CA LEU A 104 6.76 -16.98 45.05
C LEU A 104 5.63 -17.48 46.00
N SER A 105 4.40 -16.97 45.83
CA SER A 105 3.24 -17.42 46.61
C SER A 105 2.89 -18.87 46.35
N ALA A 106 2.92 -19.33 45.09
CA ALA A 106 2.68 -20.73 44.75
C ALA A 106 3.74 -21.68 45.34
N LEU A 107 5.03 -21.29 45.28
CA LEU A 107 6.14 -22.02 45.90
C LEU A 107 5.98 -22.11 47.43
N LEU A 108 5.56 -21.02 48.08
CA LEU A 108 5.30 -20.99 49.52
C LEU A 108 4.17 -21.96 49.93
N VAL A 109 3.07 -21.97 49.18
CA VAL A 109 1.94 -22.89 49.41
C VAL A 109 2.36 -24.35 49.19
N CYS A 110 3.08 -24.66 48.11
CA CYS A 110 3.58 -26.03 47.86
C CYS A 110 4.55 -26.48 48.96
N ARG A 111 5.41 -25.57 49.45
CA ARG A 111 6.33 -25.82 50.56
C ARG A 111 5.61 -26.09 51.89
N PHE A 112 4.51 -25.40 52.16
CA PHE A 112 3.65 -25.64 53.32
C PHE A 112 3.04 -27.04 53.28
N TYR A 113 2.42 -27.43 52.15
CA TYR A 113 1.86 -28.78 51.98
C TYR A 113 2.93 -29.89 52.04
N ALA A 114 4.18 -29.59 51.69
CA ALA A 114 5.31 -30.51 51.82
C ALA A 114 5.85 -30.67 53.27
N ASN A 115 5.31 -29.94 54.25
CA ASN A 115 5.74 -29.95 55.66
C ASN A 115 7.24 -29.62 55.88
N VAL A 116 7.88 -28.87 54.98
CA VAL A 116 9.33 -28.54 55.11
C VAL A 116 9.54 -27.29 55.97
N LEU A 117 9.41 -27.50 57.29
CA LEU A 117 9.46 -26.50 58.35
C LEU A 117 10.82 -25.79 58.53
N ASN A 118 11.89 -26.21 57.86
CA ASN A 118 13.26 -25.70 58.06
C ASN A 118 13.78 -24.89 56.86
N THR A 119 13.50 -23.59 56.81
CA THR A 119 14.40 -22.43 56.52
C THR A 119 13.55 -21.14 56.61
N SER A 120 14.15 -19.97 56.37
CA SER A 120 13.59 -18.62 56.59
C SER A 120 12.14 -18.42 56.12
N PRO A 121 11.34 -17.58 56.82
CA PRO A 121 10.14 -16.99 56.22
C PRO A 121 10.48 -16.24 54.91
N PRO A 122 9.51 -16.08 54.00
CA PRO A 122 9.69 -15.33 52.77
C PRO A 122 9.96 -13.85 53.04
N LEU A 123 10.77 -13.22 52.19
CA LEU A 123 10.83 -11.76 52.15
C LEU A 123 9.47 -11.21 51.64
N PRO A 124 8.99 -10.07 52.17
CA PRO A 124 7.78 -9.43 51.68
C PRO A 124 7.91 -8.98 50.21
N PRO A 125 6.79 -8.80 49.48
CA PRO A 125 6.82 -8.18 48.16
C PRO A 125 7.33 -6.74 48.25
N LEU A 126 8.09 -6.29 47.24
CA LEU A 126 8.67 -4.94 47.19
C LEU A 126 7.59 -3.82 47.31
N SER A 127 6.42 -4.06 46.74
CA SER A 127 5.19 -3.32 47.05
C SER A 127 3.99 -4.15 46.61
N GLU A 128 2.84 -3.98 47.27
CA GLU A 128 1.55 -4.54 46.84
C GLU A 128 0.86 -3.64 45.80
N ASN A 129 1.24 -2.36 45.71
CA ASN A 129 0.67 -1.38 44.79
C ASN A 129 1.58 -1.16 43.57
N ALA A 130 1.03 -1.20 42.36
CA ALA A 130 1.74 -0.93 41.11
C ALA A 130 2.49 0.42 41.10
N LYS A 131 1.86 1.49 41.62
CA LYS A 131 2.49 2.82 41.75
C LYS A 131 3.62 2.80 42.77
N GLY A 132 3.44 2.07 43.87
CA GLY A 132 4.46 1.89 44.90
C GLY A 132 5.69 1.16 44.36
N PHE A 133 5.49 0.07 43.60
CA PHE A 133 6.57 -0.69 42.98
C PHE A 133 7.40 0.16 42.01
N LEU A 134 6.78 0.91 41.10
CA LEU A 134 7.50 1.78 40.16
C LEU A 134 8.25 2.91 40.90
N ALA A 135 7.61 3.56 41.88
CA ALA A 135 8.27 4.58 42.70
C ALA A 135 9.47 4.02 43.50
N THR A 136 9.38 2.77 43.98
CA THR A 136 10.53 2.09 44.60
C THR A 136 11.64 1.82 43.60
N LEU A 137 11.33 1.39 42.36
CA LEU A 137 12.35 1.22 41.32
C LEU A 137 13.04 2.54 40.93
N GLU A 138 12.27 3.64 40.84
CA GLU A 138 12.79 4.98 40.52
C GLU A 138 13.69 5.55 41.62
N GLN A 139 13.44 5.18 42.89
CA GLN A 139 14.17 5.68 44.05
C GLN A 139 15.31 4.74 44.52
N SER A 140 15.34 3.49 44.05
CA SER A 140 16.40 2.53 44.39
C SER A 140 17.66 2.78 43.56
N SER A 141 18.84 2.67 44.18
CA SER A 141 20.09 2.55 43.43
C SER A 141 20.19 1.20 42.70
N GLU A 142 21.06 1.13 41.68
CA GLU A 142 21.35 -0.11 40.96
C GLU A 142 21.92 -1.20 41.90
N GLU A 143 22.69 -0.80 42.92
CA GLU A 143 23.25 -1.70 43.94
C GLU A 143 22.16 -2.27 44.88
N GLU A 144 21.19 -1.45 45.31
CA GLU A 144 20.06 -1.90 46.13
C GLU A 144 19.09 -2.80 45.33
N LEU A 145 18.81 -2.43 44.08
CA LEU A 145 17.92 -3.19 43.20
C LEU A 145 18.51 -4.56 42.85
N THR A 146 19.81 -4.64 42.55
CA THR A 146 20.49 -5.92 42.30
C THR A 146 20.53 -6.81 43.55
N LEU A 147 20.71 -6.24 44.75
CA LEU A 147 20.64 -6.97 46.01
C LEU A 147 19.23 -7.54 46.27
N HIS A 148 18.18 -6.73 46.10
CA HIS A 148 16.78 -7.18 46.26
C HIS A 148 16.38 -8.26 45.25
N LEU A 149 16.85 -8.16 43.99
CA LEU A 149 16.62 -9.19 42.98
C LEU A 149 17.40 -10.49 43.30
N GLN A 150 18.62 -10.36 43.84
CA GLN A 150 19.42 -11.50 44.28
C GLN A 150 18.71 -12.28 45.41
N ASP A 151 18.20 -11.62 46.44
CA ASP A 151 17.47 -12.27 47.54
C ASP A 151 16.17 -12.94 47.07
N ARG A 152 15.37 -12.26 46.23
CA ARG A 152 14.13 -12.84 45.64
C ARG A 152 14.43 -14.03 44.74
N MET A 153 15.59 -14.06 44.07
CA MET A 153 16.05 -15.21 43.28
C MET A 153 16.64 -16.33 44.15
N GLN A 154 17.33 -16.01 45.24
CA GLN A 154 17.90 -17.00 46.15
C GLN A 154 16.79 -17.79 46.86
N PHE A 155 15.78 -17.09 47.39
CA PHE A 155 14.61 -17.74 47.99
C PHE A 155 13.86 -18.65 47.00
N SER A 156 13.66 -18.21 45.74
CA SER A 156 12.95 -19.03 44.75
C SER A 156 13.76 -20.27 44.35
N LYS A 157 15.09 -20.16 44.21
CA LYS A 157 15.99 -21.31 44.00
C LYS A 157 15.92 -22.31 45.14
N GLU A 158 15.96 -21.86 46.40
CA GLU A 158 15.87 -22.73 47.58
C GLU A 158 14.51 -23.43 47.67
N ALA A 159 13.41 -22.72 47.41
CA ALA A 159 12.07 -23.29 47.40
C ALA A 159 11.89 -24.33 46.27
N ILE A 160 12.46 -24.10 45.09
CA ILE A 160 12.43 -25.06 43.98
C ILE A 160 13.31 -26.29 44.29
N ALA A 161 14.53 -26.11 44.80
CA ALA A 161 15.41 -27.22 45.19
C ALA A 161 14.78 -28.11 46.28
N CYS A 162 14.09 -27.48 47.24
CA CYS A 162 13.29 -28.16 48.26
C CYS A 162 12.17 -29.01 47.63
N LEU A 163 11.41 -28.47 46.68
CA LEU A 163 10.35 -29.20 45.98
C LEU A 163 10.88 -30.37 45.14
N VAL A 164 12.02 -30.19 44.44
CA VAL A 164 12.69 -31.29 43.72
C VAL A 164 13.03 -32.42 44.69
N CYS A 165 13.65 -32.13 45.84
CA CYS A 165 13.95 -33.14 46.87
C CYS A 165 12.69 -33.86 47.41
N VAL A 166 11.52 -33.21 47.40
CA VAL A 166 10.24 -33.83 47.79
C VAL A 166 9.71 -34.73 46.67
N PHE A 167 9.81 -34.30 45.41
CA PHE A 167 9.46 -35.12 44.24
C PHE A 167 10.37 -36.34 44.07
N ASP A 168 11.67 -36.22 44.36
CA ASP A 168 12.63 -37.33 44.32
C ASP A 168 12.33 -38.38 45.40
N ARG A 169 11.94 -37.92 46.61
CA ARG A 169 11.49 -38.79 47.71
C ARG A 169 10.17 -39.49 47.38
N LEU A 170 9.24 -38.78 46.73
CA LEU A 170 7.98 -39.36 46.25
C LEU A 170 8.23 -40.40 45.15
N HIS A 171 9.03 -40.09 44.14
CA HIS A 171 9.43 -41.06 43.11
C HIS A 171 10.10 -42.27 43.74
N SER A 172 11.12 -42.09 44.59
CA SER A 172 11.80 -43.19 45.28
C SER A 172 10.85 -44.09 46.09
N ARG A 173 9.81 -43.50 46.71
CA ARG A 173 8.77 -44.24 47.43
C ARG A 173 7.83 -45.00 46.51
N ILE A 174 7.40 -44.38 45.40
CA ILE A 174 6.60 -45.03 44.35
C ILE A 174 7.38 -46.19 43.74
N ASP A 175 8.66 -45.98 43.40
CA ASP A 175 9.56 -46.97 42.81
C ASP A 175 9.76 -48.18 43.74
N ASN A 176 9.87 -47.95 45.05
CA ASN A 176 9.92 -49.01 46.06
C ASN A 176 8.57 -49.74 46.21
N MET A 177 7.44 -49.05 46.13
CA MET A 177 6.11 -49.69 46.11
C MET A 177 5.92 -50.55 44.86
N CYS A 178 6.31 -50.07 43.67
CA CYS A 178 6.29 -50.84 42.43
C CYS A 178 7.16 -52.10 42.53
N LYS A 179 8.37 -52.00 43.13
CA LYS A 179 9.24 -53.15 43.37
C LYS A 179 8.66 -54.14 44.40
N GLN A 180 7.93 -53.66 45.40
CA GLN A 180 7.19 -54.53 46.33
C GLN A 180 6.06 -55.28 45.61
N VAL A 181 5.25 -54.59 44.79
CA VAL A 181 4.18 -55.24 43.99
C VAL A 181 4.74 -56.26 43.00
N GLN A 182 5.89 -55.97 42.38
CA GLN A 182 6.57 -56.91 41.47
C GLN A 182 7.21 -58.12 42.19
N THR A 183 7.54 -58.01 43.48
CA THR A 183 8.13 -59.14 44.25
C THR A 183 7.07 -59.99 44.94
N THR A 184 5.95 -59.42 45.41
CA THR A 184 4.80 -60.22 45.87
C THR A 184 4.14 -60.99 44.72
N GLY A 185 4.07 -60.40 43.51
CA GLY A 185 3.57 -61.07 42.30
C GLY A 185 4.41 -62.26 41.79
N ASN A 186 5.55 -62.58 42.43
CA ASN A 186 6.40 -63.73 42.11
C ASN A 186 6.48 -64.77 43.26
N SER A 187 5.70 -64.62 44.33
CA SER A 187 5.89 -65.42 45.56
C SER A 187 4.62 -65.73 46.37
N CYS A 188 3.43 -65.52 45.80
CA CYS A 188 2.14 -65.78 46.45
C CYS A 188 1.36 -66.88 45.71
N ASP A 189 0.52 -67.63 46.43
CA ASP A 189 -0.45 -68.56 45.84
C ASP A 189 -1.53 -67.79 45.07
N ASP A 190 -2.11 -68.43 44.05
CA ASP A 190 -2.95 -67.80 43.00
C ASP A 190 -4.11 -66.94 43.55
N GLU A 191 -4.76 -67.37 44.64
CA GLU A 191 -5.80 -66.60 45.34
C GLU A 191 -5.25 -65.29 45.94
N THR A 192 -4.12 -65.36 46.67
CA THR A 192 -3.50 -64.17 47.26
C THR A 192 -2.88 -63.23 46.22
N GLN A 193 -2.42 -63.77 45.09
CA GLN A 193 -2.01 -62.95 43.94
C GLN A 193 -3.22 -62.23 43.31
N SER A 194 -4.36 -62.90 43.20
CA SER A 194 -5.63 -62.31 42.75
C SER A 194 -6.16 -61.22 43.70
N GLU A 195 -6.10 -61.44 45.02
CA GLU A 195 -6.44 -60.40 46.02
C GLU A 195 -5.54 -59.16 45.90
N ILE A 196 -4.22 -59.33 45.77
CA ILE A 196 -3.27 -58.22 45.57
C ILE A 196 -3.54 -57.45 44.27
N ILE A 197 -3.99 -58.14 43.21
CA ILE A 197 -4.39 -57.51 41.95
C ILE A 197 -5.70 -56.70 42.13
N ASN A 198 -6.72 -57.26 42.78
CA ASN A 198 -7.99 -56.56 43.05
C ASN A 198 -7.81 -55.34 43.98
N VAL A 199 -6.96 -55.46 45.00
CA VAL A 199 -6.60 -54.33 45.88
C VAL A 199 -5.79 -53.27 45.13
N ASN A 200 -4.87 -53.65 44.23
CA ASN A 200 -4.21 -52.67 43.37
C ASN A 200 -5.20 -52.00 42.39
N HIS A 201 -6.15 -52.74 41.83
CA HIS A 201 -7.13 -52.17 40.89
C HIS A 201 -8.01 -51.11 41.56
N THR A 202 -8.62 -51.45 42.71
CA THR A 202 -9.43 -50.51 43.50
C THR A 202 -8.61 -49.33 44.05
N LEU A 203 -7.34 -49.55 44.44
CA LEU A 203 -6.44 -48.45 44.81
C LEU A 203 -6.07 -47.56 43.61
N LEU A 204 -5.95 -48.10 42.39
CA LEU A 204 -5.70 -47.31 41.18
C LEU A 204 -6.93 -46.50 40.75
N GLU A 205 -8.14 -47.06 40.90
CA GLU A 205 -9.41 -46.36 40.68
C GLU A 205 -9.57 -45.18 41.65
N GLU A 206 -9.41 -45.39 42.96
CA GLU A 206 -9.45 -44.29 43.93
C GLU A 206 -8.28 -43.32 43.77
N ASN A 207 -7.09 -43.77 43.36
CA ASN A 207 -6.00 -42.86 43.04
C ASN A 207 -6.32 -42.00 41.80
N SER A 208 -7.09 -42.52 40.83
CA SER A 208 -7.61 -41.72 39.72
C SER A 208 -8.66 -40.74 40.20
N ARG A 209 -9.68 -41.21 40.92
CA ARG A 209 -10.74 -40.37 41.49
C ARG A 209 -10.19 -39.25 42.39
N LEU A 210 -9.12 -39.50 43.14
CA LEU A 210 -8.41 -38.50 43.94
C LEU A 210 -7.61 -37.51 43.08
N ARG A 211 -7.03 -37.93 41.96
CA ARG A 211 -6.42 -37.03 40.96
C ARG A 211 -7.49 -36.15 40.29
N ASP A 212 -8.59 -36.75 39.83
CA ASP A 212 -9.71 -36.06 39.19
C ASP A 212 -10.34 -35.04 40.16
N LEU A 213 -10.53 -35.42 41.43
CA LEU A 213 -10.97 -34.52 42.49
C LEU A 213 -9.96 -33.41 42.80
N ALA A 214 -8.65 -33.70 42.81
CA ALA A 214 -7.61 -32.68 43.01
C ALA A 214 -7.57 -31.67 41.86
N THR A 215 -7.67 -32.13 40.60
CA THR A 215 -7.74 -31.27 39.42
C THR A 215 -9.04 -30.46 39.39
N PHE A 216 -10.18 -31.05 39.78
CA PHE A 216 -11.44 -30.32 39.95
C PHE A 216 -11.34 -29.23 41.04
N LEU A 217 -10.73 -29.54 42.19
CA LEU A 217 -10.53 -28.59 43.27
C LEU A 217 -9.54 -27.48 42.89
N GLN A 218 -8.47 -27.78 42.15
CA GLN A 218 -7.56 -26.78 41.58
C GLN A 218 -8.27 -25.88 40.56
N GLY A 219 -9.09 -26.44 39.66
CA GLY A 219 -9.90 -25.67 38.72
C GLY A 219 -10.91 -24.75 39.44
N ARG A 220 -11.55 -25.25 40.50
CA ARG A 220 -12.47 -24.45 41.34
C ARG A 220 -11.73 -23.35 42.11
N HIS A 221 -10.53 -23.64 42.62
CA HIS A 221 -9.69 -22.64 43.29
C HIS A 221 -9.19 -21.58 42.32
N HIS A 222 -8.81 -21.96 41.09
CA HIS A 222 -8.42 -21.00 40.06
C HIS A 222 -9.60 -20.10 39.64
N LYS A 223 -10.81 -20.66 39.44
CA LYS A 223 -12.02 -19.85 39.17
C LYS A 223 -12.32 -18.88 40.31
N MET A 224 -12.26 -19.37 41.56
CA MET A 224 -12.48 -18.54 42.76
C MET A 224 -11.41 -17.44 42.92
N ALA A 225 -10.16 -17.69 42.52
CA ALA A 225 -9.10 -16.69 42.51
C ALA A 225 -9.28 -15.65 41.39
N MET A 226 -9.83 -16.03 40.22
CA MET A 226 -10.22 -15.08 39.18
C MET A 226 -11.39 -14.20 39.65
N GLU A 227 -12.43 -14.82 40.21
CA GLU A 227 -13.59 -14.11 40.81
C GLU A 227 -13.15 -13.15 41.94
N TYR A 228 -12.21 -13.56 42.78
CA TYR A 228 -11.61 -12.72 43.82
C TYR A 228 -10.84 -11.53 43.23
N ASN A 229 -9.98 -11.75 42.24
CA ASN A 229 -9.23 -10.68 41.58
C ASN A 229 -10.17 -9.69 40.89
N GLU A 230 -11.21 -10.16 40.19
CA GLU A 230 -12.24 -9.29 39.62
C GLU A 230 -12.95 -8.43 40.68
N LEU A 231 -13.16 -8.96 41.89
CA LEU A 231 -13.74 -8.19 43.00
C LEU A 231 -12.74 -7.18 43.56
N VAL A 232 -11.44 -7.51 43.62
CA VAL A 232 -10.38 -6.55 44.00
C VAL A 232 -10.24 -5.43 42.96
N ASP A 233 -10.34 -5.72 41.67
CA ASP A 233 -10.35 -4.71 40.60
C ASP A 233 -11.59 -3.80 40.68
N LYS A 234 -12.76 -4.36 41.03
CA LYS A 234 -14.00 -3.60 41.28
C LYS A 234 -13.94 -2.76 42.56
N VAL A 235 -13.30 -3.24 43.62
CA VAL A 235 -13.05 -2.49 44.85
C VAL A 235 -12.08 -1.34 44.60
N THR A 236 -10.90 -1.61 44.05
CA THR A 236 -9.87 -0.58 43.80
C THR A 236 -10.34 0.51 42.83
N SER A 237 -11.09 0.16 41.77
CA SER A 237 -11.72 1.16 40.89
C SER A 237 -12.85 1.97 41.56
N SER A 238 -13.51 1.41 42.57
CA SER A 238 -14.47 2.13 43.42
C SER A 238 -13.75 3.04 44.43
N GLU A 239 -12.65 2.59 45.02
CA GLU A 239 -11.79 3.39 45.92
C GLU A 239 -11.20 4.59 45.19
N THR A 240 -10.65 4.42 43.98
CA THR A 240 -10.16 5.57 43.18
C THR A 240 -11.27 6.58 42.90
N LYS A 241 -12.49 6.10 42.62
CA LYS A 241 -13.66 6.97 42.38
C LYS A 241 -14.14 7.67 43.65
N VAL A 242 -14.00 7.05 44.82
CA VAL A 242 -14.23 7.71 46.11
C VAL A 242 -13.20 8.83 46.31
N SER A 243 -11.91 8.58 46.10
CA SER A 243 -10.88 9.63 46.22
C SER A 243 -11.02 10.75 45.19
N GLU A 244 -11.45 10.46 43.96
CA GLU A 244 -11.88 11.49 43.00
C GLU A 244 -13.05 12.32 43.56
N MET A 245 -14.08 11.69 44.12
CA MET A 245 -15.19 12.42 44.74
C MET A 245 -14.74 13.22 45.98
N GLU A 246 -13.85 12.69 46.81
CA GLU A 246 -13.28 13.37 47.97
C GLU A 246 -12.54 14.65 47.55
N THR A 247 -11.68 14.60 46.53
CA THR A 247 -11.01 15.82 46.02
C THR A 247 -12.02 16.85 45.49
N THR A 248 -13.06 16.44 44.75
CA THR A 248 -14.12 17.40 44.32
C THR A 248 -14.92 17.97 45.50
N VAL A 249 -15.06 17.22 46.59
CA VAL A 249 -15.71 17.69 47.83
C VAL A 249 -14.80 18.67 48.58
N GLU A 250 -13.49 18.47 48.58
CA GLU A 250 -12.51 19.43 49.12
C GLU A 250 -12.49 20.75 48.33
N ASP A 251 -12.47 20.69 46.99
CA ASP A 251 -12.57 21.86 46.11
C ASP A 251 -13.88 22.64 46.36
N LEU A 252 -15.02 21.95 46.43
CA LEU A 252 -16.31 22.58 46.71
C LEU A 252 -16.40 23.11 48.14
N GLN A 253 -15.79 22.47 49.14
CA GLN A 253 -15.68 23.01 50.49
C GLN A 253 -14.83 24.28 50.52
N TRP A 254 -13.73 24.34 49.76
CA TRP A 254 -12.91 25.54 49.64
C TRP A 254 -13.68 26.70 48.99
N ASP A 255 -14.45 26.44 47.92
CA ASP A 255 -15.28 27.46 47.28
C ASP A 255 -16.46 27.90 48.18
N ILE A 256 -17.07 26.98 48.94
CA ILE A 256 -18.06 27.31 49.97
C ILE A 256 -17.46 28.19 51.06
N GLU A 257 -16.25 27.88 51.55
CA GLU A 257 -15.62 28.66 52.61
C GLU A 257 -15.14 30.03 52.10
N LYS A 258 -14.69 30.12 50.85
CA LYS A 258 -14.41 31.37 50.12
C LYS A 258 -15.67 32.22 49.94
N LEU A 259 -16.84 31.60 49.68
CA LEU A 259 -18.13 32.28 49.67
C LEU A 259 -18.58 32.73 51.06
N ARG A 260 -18.45 31.89 52.11
CA ARG A 260 -18.70 32.27 53.51
C ARG A 260 -17.81 33.42 53.97
N ASN A 261 -16.53 33.44 53.59
CA ASN A 261 -15.63 34.55 53.88
C ASN A 261 -16.00 35.86 53.16
N ARG A 262 -16.82 35.79 52.08
CA ARG A 262 -17.44 36.95 51.45
C ARG A 262 -18.76 37.33 52.13
N GLU A 263 -19.57 36.34 52.48
CA GLU A 263 -20.82 36.50 53.23
C GLU A 263 -20.57 37.13 54.60
N GLN A 264 -19.61 36.63 55.39
CA GLN A 264 -19.22 37.18 56.69
C GLN A 264 -18.77 38.65 56.61
N LYS A 265 -18.13 39.07 55.51
CA LYS A 265 -17.76 40.49 55.31
C LYS A 265 -19.00 41.34 55.06
N LEU A 266 -19.96 40.85 54.28
CA LEU A 266 -21.25 41.53 54.06
C LEU A 266 -22.11 41.55 55.34
N ASN A 267 -22.20 40.42 56.05
CA ASN A 267 -22.91 40.30 57.33
C ASN A 267 -22.25 41.14 58.42
N LYS A 268 -20.93 41.33 58.41
CA LYS A 268 -20.25 42.28 59.30
C LYS A 268 -20.67 43.71 59.00
N HIS A 269 -20.66 44.15 57.74
CA HIS A 269 -21.16 45.48 57.38
C HIS A 269 -22.67 45.67 57.66
N LEU A 270 -23.46 44.59 57.57
CA LEU A 270 -24.87 44.60 57.95
C LEU A 270 -25.05 44.67 59.48
N ALA A 271 -24.22 43.97 60.25
CA ALA A 271 -24.21 44.03 61.71
C ALA A 271 -23.76 45.41 62.21
N GLU A 272 -22.71 45.99 61.60
CA GLU A 272 -22.26 47.37 61.83
C GLU A 272 -23.37 48.39 61.56
N ALA A 273 -24.33 48.09 60.65
CA ALA A 273 -25.53 48.90 60.41
C ALA A 273 -26.73 48.56 61.32
N MET A 274 -26.84 47.32 61.83
CA MET A 274 -27.92 46.92 62.75
C MET A 274 -27.63 47.23 64.22
N GLU A 275 -26.36 47.27 64.64
CA GLU A 275 -25.97 47.60 66.01
C GLU A 275 -26.20 49.09 66.32
N GLN A 276 -26.11 49.95 65.28
CA GLN A 276 -26.61 51.33 65.30
C GLN A 276 -28.12 51.46 65.56
N LEU A 277 -28.87 50.35 65.45
CA LEU A 277 -30.34 50.32 65.39
C LEU A 277 -30.98 49.60 66.60
N LYS A 278 -30.21 48.90 67.45
CA LYS A 278 -30.77 47.86 68.35
C LYS A 278 -30.43 47.99 69.85
N SER A 279 -30.15 49.19 70.34
CA SER A 279 -29.75 49.46 71.73
C SER A 279 -30.90 49.50 72.77
N GLY A 280 -31.77 48.47 72.89
CA GLY A 280 -32.79 48.42 73.97
C GLY A 280 -33.64 47.14 74.28
N TYR A 281 -33.74 46.81 75.59
CA TYR A 281 -34.82 46.12 76.40
C TYR A 281 -34.94 44.55 76.61
N SER A 282 -35.59 44.06 77.73
CA SER A 282 -35.28 42.75 78.48
C SER A 282 -36.35 42.08 79.51
N SER A 283 -36.26 40.74 79.91
CA SER A 283 -36.44 39.99 81.28
C SER A 283 -37.75 39.35 82.04
N THR A 284 -37.63 38.32 83.03
CA THR A 284 -38.50 37.70 84.21
C THR A 284 -39.30 36.27 84.17
N GLY A 285 -39.86 35.41 85.14
CA GLY A 285 -40.09 35.12 86.68
C GLY A 285 -40.94 33.79 87.18
N SER A 286 -41.10 33.32 88.50
CA SER A 286 -41.90 32.08 89.09
C SER A 286 -42.06 31.94 90.71
N SER A 287 -42.62 31.01 91.64
CA SER A 287 -43.37 29.66 91.96
C SER A 287 -43.95 29.54 93.50
N GLY A 288 -44.52 28.56 94.34
CA GLY A 288 -44.96 27.08 94.57
C GLY A 288 -45.56 26.64 96.06
N GLY A 289 -46.03 25.37 96.48
CA GLY A 289 -46.57 24.95 97.89
C GLY A 289 -47.16 23.47 98.30
N LEU A 290 -47.52 23.05 99.61
CA LEU A 290 -47.95 21.63 100.17
C LEU A 290 -48.79 21.40 101.57
N PRO A 291 -49.28 20.15 102.04
CA PRO A 291 -50.24 19.79 103.22
C PRO A 291 -50.08 18.47 104.21
N GLY A 292 -51.02 18.10 105.18
CA GLY A 292 -51.14 16.86 106.14
C GLY A 292 -52.40 16.80 107.15
N GLY A 293 -52.87 15.90 108.13
CA GLY A 293 -52.73 14.55 108.90
C GLY A 293 -53.84 14.37 110.08
N GLN A 294 -54.19 13.38 111.02
CA GLN A 294 -53.95 11.94 111.51
C GLN A 294 -55.13 11.23 112.41
N ILE A 295 -54.93 10.37 113.51
CA ILE A 295 -55.81 9.24 114.14
C ILE A 295 -55.39 8.76 115.62
N THR A 296 -55.90 7.92 116.63
CA THR A 296 -57.12 7.19 117.32
C THR A 296 -56.68 6.58 118.75
N LEU A 297 -57.22 5.63 119.62
CA LEU A 297 -58.40 4.72 119.98
C LEU A 297 -58.24 4.04 121.45
N ASN A 298 -59.24 3.41 122.16
CA ASN A 298 -59.13 2.51 123.42
C ASN A 298 -60.48 1.91 124.04
N ILE A 299 -60.55 0.70 124.73
CA ILE A 299 -61.49 0.25 125.87
C ILE A 299 -60.82 -0.61 127.06
N GLN A 300 -61.21 -1.86 127.46
CA GLN A 300 -60.66 -2.62 128.64
C GLN A 300 -60.83 -4.18 128.90
N LYS A 301 -62.01 -4.83 129.23
CA LYS A 301 -61.99 -6.26 129.77
C LYS A 301 -63.09 -7.37 129.59
N PHE A 302 -64.43 -7.22 129.51
CA PHE A 302 -65.29 -8.31 128.91
C PHE A 302 -64.78 -8.63 127.49
N GLU A 303 -64.32 -7.54 126.86
CA GLU A 303 -63.26 -7.41 125.86
C GLU A 303 -62.14 -8.48 125.87
N SER A 304 -61.73 -9.14 126.96
CA SER A 304 -60.63 -10.13 126.88
C SER A 304 -61.07 -11.44 126.20
N LEU A 305 -62.21 -12.00 126.61
CA LEU A 305 -62.77 -13.20 125.97
C LEU A 305 -63.60 -12.83 124.74
N ASN A 306 -64.21 -11.64 124.74
CA ASN A 306 -64.85 -11.10 123.55
C ASN A 306 -63.81 -10.79 122.47
N ALA A 307 -62.64 -10.25 122.78
CA ALA A 307 -61.54 -10.06 121.83
C ALA A 307 -60.79 -11.35 121.51
N GLU A 308 -60.76 -12.40 122.35
CA GLU A 308 -60.28 -13.71 121.86
C GLU A 308 -61.24 -14.30 120.80
N LEU A 309 -62.55 -14.13 120.97
CA LEU A 309 -63.54 -14.53 119.97
C LEU A 309 -63.50 -13.64 118.72
N GLU A 310 -63.54 -12.32 118.91
CA GLU A 310 -63.45 -11.31 117.85
C GLU A 310 -62.11 -11.42 117.13
N HIS A 311 -60.96 -11.61 117.80
CA HIS A 311 -59.67 -11.81 117.12
C HIS A 311 -59.65 -13.10 116.29
N ASN A 312 -60.26 -14.20 116.75
CA ASN A 312 -60.41 -15.40 115.92
C ASN A 312 -61.37 -15.18 114.75
N GLN A 313 -62.40 -14.35 114.93
CA GLN A 313 -63.40 -14.03 113.90
C GLN A 313 -62.86 -13.01 112.89
N GLU A 314 -62.07 -12.03 113.33
CA GLU A 314 -61.22 -11.13 112.54
C GLU A 314 -60.15 -11.91 111.78
N LEU A 315 -59.48 -12.88 112.39
CA LEU A 315 -58.51 -13.73 111.72
C LEU A 315 -59.18 -14.64 110.67
N ALA A 316 -60.39 -15.14 110.93
CA ALA A 316 -61.19 -15.84 109.93
C ALA A 316 -61.65 -14.92 108.80
N ASN A 317 -62.10 -13.70 109.12
CA ASN A 317 -62.49 -12.68 108.15
C ASN A 317 -61.29 -12.16 107.34
N SER A 318 -60.10 -12.00 107.94
CA SER A 318 -58.85 -11.63 107.27
C SER A 318 -58.42 -12.73 106.32
N ARG A 319 -58.45 -14.00 106.74
CA ARG A 319 -58.18 -15.14 105.86
C ARG A 319 -59.20 -15.27 104.72
N MET A 320 -60.48 -14.96 104.97
CA MET A 320 -61.49 -14.88 103.91
C MET A 320 -61.20 -13.73 102.95
N ALA A 321 -60.91 -12.52 103.45
CA ALA A 321 -60.55 -11.37 102.63
C ALA A 321 -59.24 -11.57 101.86
N GLU A 322 -58.25 -12.26 102.43
CA GLU A 322 -57.01 -12.68 101.78
C GLU A 322 -57.29 -13.70 100.66
N LEU A 323 -58.16 -14.70 100.91
CA LEU A 323 -58.57 -15.67 99.88
C LEU A 323 -59.40 -15.02 98.77
N GLU A 324 -60.31 -14.11 99.10
CA GLU A 324 -61.10 -13.33 98.13
C GLU A 324 -60.20 -12.41 97.31
N LYS A 325 -59.23 -11.73 97.95
CA LYS A 325 -58.22 -10.90 97.27
C LYS A 325 -57.33 -11.74 96.35
N LEU A 326 -56.81 -12.88 96.81
CA LEU A 326 -56.04 -13.81 95.99
C LEU A 326 -56.88 -14.40 94.83
N GLN A 327 -58.18 -14.61 95.03
CA GLN A 327 -59.09 -15.05 93.99
C GLN A 327 -59.37 -13.95 92.94
N VAL A 328 -59.45 -12.68 93.35
CA VAL A 328 -59.52 -11.52 92.43
C VAL A 328 -58.20 -11.37 91.66
N GLU A 329 -57.05 -11.41 92.33
CA GLU A 329 -55.72 -11.35 91.70
C GLU A 329 -55.51 -12.49 90.69
N LEU A 330 -55.96 -13.71 91.03
CA LEU A 330 -55.93 -14.84 90.11
C LEU A 330 -56.86 -14.64 88.90
N GLN A 331 -58.06 -14.09 89.09
CA GLN A 331 -58.97 -13.77 87.98
C GLN A 331 -58.42 -12.63 87.09
N GLU A 332 -57.71 -11.67 87.66
CA GLU A 332 -57.02 -10.60 86.91
C GLU A 332 -55.85 -11.17 86.10
N ALA A 333 -54.99 -11.99 86.70
CA ALA A 333 -53.89 -12.66 86.00
C ALA A 333 -54.36 -13.61 84.88
N VAL A 334 -55.48 -14.33 85.07
CA VAL A 334 -56.10 -15.14 84.02
C VAL A 334 -56.63 -14.26 82.88
N ARG A 335 -57.33 -13.17 83.20
CA ARG A 335 -57.89 -12.23 82.21
C ARG A 335 -56.80 -11.51 81.42
N GLU A 336 -55.69 -11.17 82.06
CA GLU A 336 -54.50 -10.61 81.40
C GLU A 336 -53.81 -11.67 80.52
N SER A 337 -53.69 -12.92 80.98
CA SER A 337 -53.16 -14.02 80.16
C SER A 337 -54.02 -14.29 78.92
N GLU A 338 -55.34 -14.20 79.02
CA GLU A 338 -56.26 -14.32 77.87
C GLU A 338 -56.14 -13.12 76.92
N LYS A 339 -56.05 -11.90 77.44
CA LYS A 339 -55.80 -10.70 76.64
C LYS A 339 -54.49 -10.82 75.85
N LEU A 340 -53.37 -11.12 76.53
CA LEU A 340 -52.06 -11.30 75.89
C LEU A 340 -52.05 -12.42 74.85
N LYS A 341 -52.86 -13.48 75.02
CA LYS A 341 -53.06 -14.53 74.00
C LYS A 341 -53.87 -14.06 72.79
N MET A 342 -54.77 -13.09 72.93
CA MET A 342 -55.45 -12.47 71.79
C MET A 342 -54.52 -11.49 71.08
N ASP A 343 -53.80 -10.66 71.84
CA ASP A 343 -52.82 -9.69 71.30
C ASP A 343 -51.71 -10.42 70.51
N LEU A 344 -51.20 -11.56 71.01
CA LEU A 344 -50.23 -12.43 70.31
C LEU A 344 -50.79 -13.16 69.09
N ARG A 345 -52.11 -13.31 68.96
CA ARG A 345 -52.74 -13.89 67.75
C ARG A 345 -53.00 -12.84 66.66
N ASN A 346 -53.22 -11.60 67.07
CA ASN A 346 -53.63 -10.49 66.21
C ASN A 346 -52.53 -9.42 66.17
N ILE A 347 -51.27 -9.82 65.97
CA ILE A 347 -50.13 -8.90 65.88
C ILE A 347 -50.37 -7.92 64.71
N PRO A 348 -50.42 -6.60 64.93
CA PRO A 348 -50.65 -5.64 63.85
C PRO A 348 -49.54 -5.66 62.81
N GLU A 349 -49.92 -5.43 61.56
CA GLU A 349 -48.97 -5.47 60.43
C GLU A 349 -47.90 -4.37 60.55
N GLU A 350 -48.22 -3.27 61.23
CA GLU A 350 -47.31 -2.17 61.60
C GLU A 350 -46.19 -2.66 62.53
N VAL A 351 -46.52 -3.48 63.53
CA VAL A 351 -45.52 -4.04 64.46
C VAL A 351 -44.59 -4.99 63.72
N VAL A 352 -45.12 -5.78 62.77
CA VAL A 352 -44.30 -6.64 61.89
C VAL A 352 -43.38 -5.78 61.02
N LYS A 353 -43.89 -4.71 60.39
CA LYS A 353 -43.09 -3.75 59.59
C LYS A 353 -42.05 -3.01 60.42
N GLU A 354 -42.27 -2.86 61.74
CA GLU A 354 -41.31 -2.24 62.65
C GLU A 354 -40.18 -3.17 63.10
N THR A 355 -40.30 -4.50 62.94
CA THR A 355 -39.23 -5.46 63.28
C THR A 355 -37.94 -5.22 62.48
N LEU A 356 -36.81 -5.60 63.08
CA LEU A 356 -35.50 -5.50 62.42
C LEU A 356 -35.40 -6.48 61.25
N GLU A 357 -36.02 -7.64 61.39
CA GLU A 357 -36.11 -8.71 60.39
C GLU A 357 -36.83 -8.23 59.14
N TYR A 358 -38.01 -7.61 59.27
CA TYR A 358 -38.74 -7.03 58.14
C TYR A 358 -37.97 -5.89 57.50
N LYS A 359 -37.43 -4.95 58.28
CA LYS A 359 -36.65 -3.82 57.76
C LYS A 359 -35.39 -4.27 57.02
N CYS A 360 -34.72 -5.31 57.51
CA CYS A 360 -33.57 -5.91 56.84
C CYS A 360 -33.97 -6.58 55.53
N LEU A 361 -35.06 -7.36 55.52
CA LEU A 361 -35.59 -8.00 54.31
C LEU A 361 -36.09 -6.99 53.26
N GLN A 362 -36.74 -5.90 53.71
CA GLN A 362 -37.18 -4.80 52.85
C GLN A 362 -35.98 -4.08 52.22
N SER A 363 -34.90 -3.86 52.98
CA SER A 363 -33.65 -3.27 52.47
C SER A 363 -32.99 -4.19 51.44
N GLN A 364 -32.85 -5.49 51.74
CA GLN A 364 -32.31 -6.50 50.81
C GLN A 364 -33.15 -6.59 49.52
N PHE A 365 -34.48 -6.59 49.63
CA PHE A 365 -35.37 -6.58 48.47
C PHE A 365 -35.20 -5.30 47.63
N SER A 366 -35.07 -4.14 48.27
CA SER A 366 -34.87 -2.86 47.59
C SER A 366 -33.53 -2.80 46.84
N LEU A 367 -32.46 -3.35 47.42
CA LEU A 367 -31.16 -3.51 46.77
C LEU A 367 -31.28 -4.44 45.54
N LEU A 368 -31.77 -5.66 45.73
CA LEU A 368 -31.93 -6.65 44.65
C LEU A 368 -32.86 -6.16 43.52
N TYR A 369 -33.90 -5.38 43.85
CA TYR A 369 -34.79 -4.77 42.87
C TYR A 369 -34.07 -3.69 42.05
N ASN A 370 -33.29 -2.83 42.70
CA ASN A 370 -32.50 -1.79 42.03
C ASN A 370 -31.36 -2.38 41.18
N GLU A 371 -30.69 -3.43 41.66
CA GLU A 371 -29.69 -4.20 40.89
C GLU A 371 -30.32 -4.85 39.66
N SER A 372 -31.46 -5.53 39.81
CA SER A 372 -32.22 -6.14 38.71
C SER A 372 -32.67 -5.10 37.68
N LEU A 373 -33.07 -3.90 38.13
CA LEU A 373 -33.41 -2.79 37.25
C LEU A 373 -32.17 -2.25 36.50
N GLY A 374 -31.03 -2.10 37.18
CA GLY A 374 -29.77 -1.68 36.58
C GLY A 374 -29.25 -2.66 35.52
N VAL A 375 -29.24 -3.97 35.84
CA VAL A 375 -28.86 -5.03 34.89
C VAL A 375 -29.81 -5.08 33.69
N LYS A 376 -31.11 -4.81 33.89
CA LYS A 376 -32.07 -4.70 32.78
C LYS A 376 -31.74 -3.51 31.86
N THR A 377 -31.46 -2.34 32.42
CA THR A 377 -31.06 -1.15 31.64
C THR A 377 -29.79 -1.44 30.83
N GLN A 378 -28.76 -2.02 31.46
CA GLN A 378 -27.52 -2.42 30.77
C GLN A 378 -27.76 -3.44 29.64
N LEU A 379 -28.68 -4.38 29.82
CA LEU A 379 -29.05 -5.34 28.78
C LEU A 379 -29.73 -4.67 27.58
N ASP A 380 -30.63 -3.71 27.82
CA ASP A 380 -31.34 -2.98 26.76
C ASP A 380 -30.42 -1.95 26.06
N GLU A 381 -29.47 -1.34 26.78
CA GLU A 381 -28.35 -0.56 26.21
C GLU A 381 -27.43 -1.42 25.33
N ALA A 382 -27.00 -2.59 25.81
CA ALA A 382 -26.17 -3.52 25.05
C ALA A 382 -26.87 -4.02 23.78
N ARG A 383 -28.19 -4.24 23.83
CA ARG A 383 -29.03 -4.55 22.66
C ARG A 383 -29.08 -3.39 21.66
N ALA A 384 -29.21 -2.15 22.12
CA ALA A 384 -29.21 -0.97 21.26
C ALA A 384 -27.84 -0.76 20.59
N LEU A 385 -26.74 -0.96 21.33
CA LEU A 385 -25.38 -0.93 20.80
C LEU A 385 -25.15 -2.04 19.75
N LEU A 386 -25.57 -3.28 20.04
CA LEU A 386 -25.46 -4.41 19.11
C LEU A 386 -26.25 -4.17 17.82
N LEU A 387 -27.48 -3.65 17.92
CA LEU A 387 -28.29 -3.29 16.76
C LEU A 387 -27.63 -2.18 15.93
N THR A 388 -27.07 -1.17 16.59
CA THR A 388 -26.37 -0.05 15.94
C THR A 388 -25.10 -0.53 15.22
N ALA A 389 -24.29 -1.39 15.87
CA ALA A 389 -23.10 -2.00 15.28
C ALA A 389 -23.44 -2.89 14.08
N LYS A 390 -24.49 -3.72 14.18
CA LYS A 390 -24.99 -4.55 13.07
C LYS A 390 -25.42 -3.68 11.88
N ASN A 391 -26.15 -2.60 12.13
CA ASN A 391 -26.58 -1.68 11.07
C ASN A 391 -25.42 -0.89 10.44
N ALA A 392 -24.37 -0.57 11.20
CA ALA A 392 -23.14 0.02 10.67
C ALA A 392 -22.37 -0.97 9.78
N HIS A 393 -22.22 -2.22 10.23
CA HIS A 393 -21.54 -3.28 9.47
C HIS A 393 -22.29 -3.63 8.17
N LEU A 394 -23.62 -3.63 8.18
CA LEU A 394 -24.41 -3.82 6.95
C LEU A 394 -24.14 -2.73 5.92
N ARG A 395 -24.13 -1.44 6.32
CA ARG A 395 -23.77 -0.32 5.43
C ARG A 395 -22.34 -0.39 4.92
N GLN A 396 -21.42 -0.93 5.72
CA GLN A 396 -20.04 -1.14 5.27
C GLN A 396 -19.97 -2.23 4.19
N ILE A 397 -20.77 -3.30 4.29
CA ILE A 397 -20.91 -4.30 3.22
C ILE A 397 -21.49 -3.65 1.97
N GLU A 398 -22.62 -2.93 2.08
CA GLU A 398 -23.26 -2.22 0.95
C GLU A 398 -22.29 -1.28 0.22
N HIS A 399 -21.39 -0.60 0.96
CA HIS A 399 -20.35 0.25 0.38
C HIS A 399 -19.25 -0.56 -0.33
N MET A 400 -18.77 -1.66 0.27
CA MET A 400 -17.76 -2.52 -0.36
C MET A 400 -18.29 -3.20 -1.63
N GLU A 401 -19.55 -3.67 -1.63
CA GLU A 401 -20.22 -4.23 -2.81
C GLU A 401 -20.37 -3.18 -3.93
N SER A 402 -20.72 -1.93 -3.57
CA SER A 402 -20.76 -0.81 -4.51
C SER A 402 -19.38 -0.50 -5.12
N ASP A 403 -18.33 -0.52 -4.30
CA ASP A 403 -16.97 -0.21 -4.74
C ASP A 403 -16.39 -1.33 -5.61
N GLU A 404 -16.60 -2.60 -5.26
CA GLU A 404 -16.28 -3.77 -6.10
C GLU A 404 -16.99 -3.68 -7.44
N LEU A 405 -18.29 -3.41 -7.45
CA LEU A 405 -19.07 -3.23 -8.68
C LEU A 405 -18.57 -2.04 -9.51
N SER A 406 -18.03 -0.99 -8.88
CA SER A 406 -17.41 0.14 -9.57
C SER A 406 -16.06 -0.25 -10.21
N LEU A 407 -15.25 -1.05 -9.53
CA LEU A 407 -13.95 -1.53 -10.00
C LEU A 407 -14.12 -2.55 -11.12
N GLN A 408 -15.07 -3.47 -10.99
CA GLN A 408 -15.44 -4.44 -12.04
C GLN A 408 -15.92 -3.74 -13.32
N LYS A 409 -16.65 -2.62 -13.21
CA LYS A 409 -17.05 -1.80 -14.36
C LYS A 409 -15.84 -1.17 -15.05
N LYS A 410 -14.87 -0.62 -14.29
CA LYS A 410 -13.60 -0.07 -14.84
C LYS A 410 -12.79 -1.15 -15.54
N LEU A 411 -12.47 -2.25 -14.85
CA LEU A 411 -11.77 -3.40 -15.42
C LEU A 411 -12.43 -3.90 -16.72
N ARG A 412 -13.77 -3.89 -16.80
CA ARG A 412 -14.49 -4.25 -18.02
C ARG A 412 -14.35 -3.22 -19.15
N THR A 413 -14.34 -1.91 -18.86
CA THR A 413 -14.05 -0.90 -19.89
C THR A 413 -12.61 -0.92 -20.34
N ASP A 414 -11.68 -1.25 -19.45
CA ASP A 414 -10.24 -1.27 -19.72
C ASP A 414 -9.88 -2.49 -20.57
N VAL A 415 -10.49 -3.66 -20.29
CA VAL A 415 -10.40 -4.84 -21.16
C VAL A 415 -10.93 -4.55 -22.57
N ILE A 416 -12.07 -3.88 -22.72
CA ILE A 416 -12.60 -3.52 -24.04
C ILE A 416 -11.64 -2.59 -24.80
N GLN A 417 -11.05 -1.59 -24.14
CA GLN A 417 -10.04 -0.72 -24.75
C GLN A 417 -8.76 -1.47 -25.15
N LEU A 418 -8.34 -2.47 -24.37
CA LEU A 418 -7.22 -3.35 -24.71
C LEU A 418 -7.55 -4.30 -25.87
N GLU A 419 -8.79 -4.77 -25.99
CA GLU A 419 -9.27 -5.55 -27.14
C GLU A 419 -9.34 -4.70 -28.43
N ASP A 420 -9.85 -3.47 -28.34
CA ASP A 420 -9.91 -2.52 -29.46
C ASP A 420 -8.51 -2.11 -29.95
N THR A 421 -7.59 -1.78 -29.03
CA THR A 421 -6.21 -1.44 -29.39
C THR A 421 -5.44 -2.64 -29.95
N LEU A 422 -5.65 -3.85 -29.43
CA LEU A 422 -5.11 -5.09 -30.01
C LEU A 422 -5.66 -5.35 -31.42
N ALA A 423 -6.94 -5.07 -31.67
CA ALA A 423 -7.54 -5.19 -32.99
C ALA A 423 -6.95 -4.16 -33.98
N GLN A 424 -6.72 -2.92 -33.54
CA GLN A 424 -6.08 -1.89 -34.35
C GLN A 424 -4.61 -2.25 -34.69
N VAL A 425 -3.80 -2.70 -33.73
CA VAL A 425 -2.42 -3.14 -33.98
C VAL A 425 -2.36 -4.35 -34.92
N ARG A 426 -3.30 -5.29 -34.81
CA ARG A 426 -3.43 -6.41 -35.76
C ARG A 426 -3.75 -5.94 -37.19
N LYS A 427 -4.60 -4.93 -37.33
CA LYS A 427 -4.93 -4.32 -38.63
C LYS A 427 -3.72 -3.58 -39.22
N GLU A 428 -2.99 -2.82 -38.41
CA GLU A 428 -1.76 -2.14 -38.83
C GLU A 428 -0.68 -3.14 -39.28
N TYR A 429 -0.50 -4.24 -38.53
CA TYR A 429 0.38 -5.34 -38.92
C TYR A 429 0.00 -5.96 -40.27
N GLU A 430 -1.28 -6.28 -40.49
CA GLU A 430 -1.71 -6.89 -41.77
C GLU A 430 -1.63 -5.90 -42.94
N MET A 431 -1.88 -4.59 -42.73
CA MET A 431 -1.62 -3.57 -43.75
C MET A 431 -0.14 -3.50 -44.12
N LEU A 432 0.76 -3.40 -43.12
CA LEU A 432 2.21 -3.33 -43.34
C LEU A 432 2.75 -4.63 -43.99
N ARG A 433 2.16 -5.78 -43.66
CA ARG A 433 2.45 -7.06 -44.31
C ARG A 433 2.01 -7.07 -45.77
N ILE A 434 0.82 -6.58 -46.09
CA ILE A 434 0.33 -6.46 -47.48
C ILE A 434 1.21 -5.49 -48.27
N GLU A 435 1.62 -4.36 -47.68
CA GLU A 435 2.59 -3.43 -48.28
C GLU A 435 3.94 -4.13 -48.53
N PHE A 436 4.44 -4.94 -47.61
CA PHE A 436 5.67 -5.70 -47.80
C PHE A 436 5.53 -6.77 -48.91
N GLU A 437 4.46 -7.55 -48.93
CA GLU A 437 4.19 -8.56 -49.97
C GLU A 437 4.02 -7.91 -51.36
N GLN A 438 3.40 -6.73 -51.45
CA GLN A 438 3.31 -5.94 -52.70
C GLN A 438 4.68 -5.41 -53.16
N ASN A 439 5.48 -4.85 -52.25
CA ASN A 439 6.83 -4.36 -52.57
C ASN A 439 7.74 -5.52 -53.02
N LEU A 440 7.64 -6.68 -52.38
CA LEU A 440 8.38 -7.89 -52.78
C LEU A 440 7.97 -8.35 -54.19
N ALA A 441 6.67 -8.47 -54.46
CA ALA A 441 6.17 -8.87 -55.78
C ALA A 441 6.55 -7.87 -56.89
N ALA A 442 6.57 -6.57 -56.60
CA ALA A 442 7.05 -5.55 -57.53
C ALA A 442 8.55 -5.68 -57.82
N ASN A 443 9.36 -5.98 -56.80
CA ASN A 443 10.80 -6.20 -56.95
C ASN A 443 11.12 -7.50 -57.72
N GLU A 444 10.35 -8.58 -57.50
CA GLU A 444 10.45 -9.81 -58.29
C GLU A 444 10.10 -9.58 -59.77
N GLN A 445 9.10 -8.75 -60.08
CA GLN A 445 8.75 -8.37 -61.45
C GLN A 445 9.80 -7.47 -62.13
N ALA A 446 10.52 -6.64 -61.36
CA ALA A 446 11.65 -5.85 -61.88
C ALA A 446 12.86 -6.72 -62.27
N GLY A 447 13.05 -7.87 -61.61
CA GLY A 447 14.18 -8.79 -61.86
C GLY A 447 14.35 -9.22 -63.33
N PRO A 448 13.31 -9.77 -64.00
CA PRO A 448 13.34 -10.07 -65.43
C PRO A 448 13.59 -8.85 -66.32
N ILE A 449 12.93 -7.73 -66.05
CA ILE A 449 13.06 -6.49 -66.83
C ILE A 449 14.51 -5.99 -66.78
N ASN A 450 15.14 -5.96 -65.60
CA ASN A 450 16.52 -5.54 -65.44
C ASN A 450 17.52 -6.57 -66.00
N ARG A 451 17.13 -7.83 -66.22
CA ARG A 451 17.95 -8.82 -66.98
C ARG A 451 17.84 -8.57 -68.49
N GLU A 452 16.64 -8.39 -69.01
CA GLU A 452 16.41 -8.07 -70.43
C GLU A 452 17.07 -6.74 -70.82
N MET A 453 16.99 -5.72 -69.96
CA MET A 453 17.68 -4.44 -70.13
C MET A 453 19.21 -4.62 -70.19
N ARG A 454 19.82 -5.40 -69.28
CA ARG A 454 21.26 -5.70 -69.34
C ARG A 454 21.66 -6.50 -70.59
N HIS A 455 20.85 -7.47 -71.01
CA HIS A 455 21.09 -8.19 -72.26
C HIS A 455 20.97 -7.27 -73.49
N LEU A 456 20.01 -6.34 -73.51
CA LEU A 456 19.86 -5.34 -74.56
C LEU A 456 21.05 -4.37 -74.60
N ILE A 457 21.46 -3.83 -73.44
CA ILE A 457 22.64 -2.95 -73.30
C ILE A 457 23.88 -3.68 -73.82
N SER A 458 24.13 -4.92 -73.36
CA SER A 458 25.29 -5.71 -73.81
C SER A 458 25.23 -6.02 -75.31
N SER A 459 24.06 -6.29 -75.88
CA SER A 459 23.88 -6.48 -77.33
C SER A 459 24.16 -5.19 -78.12
N LEU A 460 23.70 -4.04 -77.63
CA LEU A 460 23.95 -2.71 -78.24
C LEU A 460 25.40 -2.26 -78.11
N GLN A 461 26.07 -2.58 -77.00
CA GLN A 461 27.52 -2.39 -76.79
C GLN A 461 28.33 -3.25 -77.77
N ASN A 462 28.00 -4.55 -77.89
CA ASN A 462 28.64 -5.46 -78.86
C ASN A 462 28.42 -5.00 -80.31
N HIS A 463 27.21 -4.55 -80.67
CA HIS A 463 26.95 -4.02 -82.01
C HIS A 463 27.72 -2.71 -82.25
N ASN A 464 27.81 -1.81 -81.27
CA ASN A 464 28.66 -0.62 -81.35
C ASN A 464 30.16 -0.98 -81.51
N LEU A 465 30.65 -1.97 -80.79
CA LEU A 465 32.03 -2.44 -80.90
C LEU A 465 32.31 -3.02 -82.30
N GLN A 466 31.36 -3.80 -82.84
CA GLN A 466 31.45 -4.32 -84.20
C GLN A 466 31.39 -3.20 -85.25
N LEU A 467 30.49 -2.22 -85.11
CA LEU A 467 30.44 -1.03 -85.97
C LEU A 467 31.71 -0.19 -85.89
N LYS A 468 32.30 0.00 -84.70
CA LYS A 468 33.63 0.63 -84.52
C LYS A 468 34.70 -0.16 -85.27
N GLY A 469 34.69 -1.49 -85.16
CA GLY A 469 35.59 -2.39 -85.88
C GLY A 469 35.44 -2.31 -87.40
N ASP A 470 34.21 -2.28 -87.92
CA ASP A 470 33.96 -2.18 -89.35
C ASP A 470 34.24 -0.77 -89.88
N VAL A 471 34.00 0.30 -89.12
CA VAL A 471 34.50 1.65 -89.41
C VAL A 471 36.03 1.68 -89.47
N GLN A 472 36.74 0.94 -88.60
CA GLN A 472 38.19 0.77 -88.73
C GLN A 472 38.58 -0.02 -89.99
N ARG A 473 37.85 -1.09 -90.36
CA ARG A 473 38.08 -1.81 -91.64
C ARG A 473 37.84 -0.91 -92.85
N PHE A 474 36.79 -0.09 -92.86
CA PHE A 474 36.51 0.87 -93.92
C PHE A 474 37.54 2.00 -93.97
N LYS A 475 37.99 2.54 -92.82
CA LYS A 475 39.11 3.48 -92.76
C LYS A 475 40.42 2.86 -93.27
N ARG A 476 40.66 1.57 -93.02
CA ARG A 476 41.83 0.85 -93.56
C ARG A 476 41.71 0.67 -95.08
N LYS A 477 40.57 0.18 -95.58
CA LYS A 477 40.30 0.07 -97.03
C LYS A 477 40.36 1.42 -97.74
N LEU A 478 39.93 2.50 -97.09
CA LEU A 478 40.04 3.86 -97.64
C LEU A 478 41.52 4.30 -97.71
N ARG A 479 42.34 3.97 -96.72
CA ARG A 479 43.81 4.20 -96.78
C ARG A 479 44.46 3.35 -97.88
N GLU A 480 44.09 2.08 -98.00
CA GLU A 480 44.58 1.14 -99.03
C GLU A 480 44.22 1.66 -100.44
N THR A 481 42.96 2.01 -100.70
CA THR A 481 42.56 2.58 -102.00
C THR A 481 43.14 3.97 -102.25
N GLN A 482 43.35 4.80 -101.21
CA GLN A 482 44.06 6.08 -101.36
C GLN A 482 45.55 5.86 -101.72
N MET A 483 46.18 4.81 -101.17
CA MET A 483 47.53 4.39 -101.56
C MET A 483 47.56 3.85 -103.00
N GLU A 484 46.57 3.08 -103.43
CA GLU A 484 46.44 2.64 -104.83
C GLU A 484 46.19 3.80 -105.80
N ILE A 485 45.32 4.76 -105.44
CA ILE A 485 45.10 5.99 -106.20
C ILE A 485 46.42 6.76 -106.31
N ASN A 486 47.19 6.89 -105.23
CA ASN A 486 48.51 7.53 -105.27
C ASN A 486 49.53 6.73 -106.09
N LYS A 487 49.50 5.40 -106.05
CA LYS A 487 50.37 4.51 -106.84
C LYS A 487 50.06 4.60 -108.33
N LEU A 488 48.79 4.72 -108.71
CA LEU A 488 48.35 5.02 -110.09
C LEU A 488 48.74 6.45 -110.50
N ARG A 489 48.66 7.41 -109.57
CA ARG A 489 49.18 8.78 -109.74
C ARG A 489 50.69 8.80 -110.00
N CYS A 490 51.46 7.88 -109.41
CA CYS A 490 52.89 7.69 -109.67
C CYS A 490 53.21 6.87 -110.92
N GLN A 491 52.23 6.18 -111.53
CA GLN A 491 52.39 5.49 -112.81
C GLN A 491 52.02 6.39 -114.01
N SER A 492 51.41 7.55 -113.76
CA SER A 492 51.34 8.66 -114.70
C SER A 492 52.48 9.63 -114.38
N GLY A 493 53.51 9.67 -115.23
CA GLY A 493 54.81 10.23 -114.86
C GLY A 493 54.87 11.75 -114.66
N ASP A 494 55.78 12.16 -113.76
CA ASP A 494 56.40 13.49 -113.55
C ASP A 494 55.49 14.73 -113.35
N THR A 495 55.78 15.66 -112.42
CA THR A 495 57.00 15.89 -111.61
C THR A 495 56.62 16.39 -110.21
N GLY A 496 57.39 16.08 -109.16
CA GLY A 496 57.24 16.76 -107.85
C GLY A 496 57.60 15.93 -106.62
N VAL A 497 58.91 15.71 -106.39
CA VAL A 497 59.41 15.07 -105.16
C VAL A 497 59.66 16.13 -104.07
N LEU A 498 59.21 15.85 -102.84
CA LEU A 498 60.00 16.06 -101.62
C LEU A 498 59.48 15.17 -100.48
N ILE A 499 60.30 14.98 -99.45
CA ILE A 499 60.24 13.89 -98.45
C ILE A 499 60.27 14.49 -97.04
N LEU A 500 59.69 13.78 -96.05
CA LEU A 500 59.93 13.74 -94.59
C LEU A 500 58.59 13.52 -93.85
N GLU A 501 58.46 12.76 -92.77
CA GLU A 501 59.18 11.55 -92.32
C GLU A 501 58.24 10.77 -91.36
N GLU A 502 58.60 9.54 -90.95
CA GLU A 502 57.75 8.74 -90.04
C GLU A 502 57.94 9.10 -88.56
N THR A 503 56.91 8.84 -87.74
CA THR A 503 57.13 8.33 -86.38
C THR A 503 55.92 7.57 -85.84
N THR A 504 56.17 6.52 -85.07
CA THR A 504 55.17 5.61 -84.49
C THR A 504 55.20 5.64 -82.97
N SER A 505 54.04 5.51 -82.32
CA SER A 505 53.96 4.97 -80.97
C SER A 505 52.63 4.25 -80.73
N ASP A 506 52.72 2.97 -80.37
CA ASP A 506 51.63 2.27 -79.67
C ASP A 506 51.67 2.64 -78.19
N SER A 507 50.51 2.63 -77.53
CA SER A 507 50.41 2.30 -76.10
C SER A 507 49.00 1.78 -75.80
N ILE A 508 48.96 0.60 -75.21
CA ILE A 508 47.75 -0.01 -74.65
C ILE A 508 47.72 0.33 -73.17
N ASP A 509 46.57 0.71 -72.64
CA ASP A 509 46.27 0.46 -71.23
C ASP A 509 44.83 -0.07 -71.11
N VAL A 510 44.63 -1.02 -70.21
CA VAL A 510 43.34 -1.69 -69.95
C VAL A 510 43.17 -1.74 -68.45
N LYS A 511 42.27 -0.89 -67.95
CA LYS A 511 41.78 -0.98 -66.57
C LYS A 511 40.37 -1.57 -66.57
N LYS A 512 40.05 -2.19 -65.44
CA LYS A 512 38.75 -2.81 -65.19
C LYS A 512 37.85 -1.82 -64.48
N GLU A 513 36.60 -1.75 -64.90
CA GLU A 513 35.48 -1.33 -64.07
C GLU A 513 34.52 -2.53 -63.94
N GLU A 514 34.22 -2.94 -62.70
CA GLU A 514 33.17 -3.94 -62.38
C GLU A 514 32.25 -3.44 -61.23
N ASP A 515 32.39 -2.17 -60.79
CA ASP A 515 31.74 -1.58 -59.60
C ASP A 515 30.80 -0.38 -59.88
N GLU A 516 30.64 0.08 -61.13
CA GLU A 516 29.81 1.27 -61.45
C GLU A 516 28.31 0.99 -61.66
N ASP A 517 27.93 -0.29 -61.76
CA ASP A 517 26.61 -0.77 -62.22
C ASP A 517 25.41 -0.34 -61.33
N GLN A 518 25.65 0.30 -60.18
CA GLN A 518 24.62 0.80 -59.26
C GLN A 518 24.38 2.32 -59.34
N GLU A 519 25.37 3.15 -59.68
CA GLU A 519 25.14 4.60 -59.81
C GLU A 519 24.39 4.93 -61.11
N GLU A 520 24.69 4.21 -62.21
CA GLU A 520 23.99 4.40 -63.49
C GLU A 520 22.46 4.18 -63.40
N GLU A 521 21.96 3.28 -62.53
CA GLU A 521 20.51 3.00 -62.46
C GLU A 521 19.73 4.14 -61.77
N GLU A 522 20.36 4.86 -60.83
CA GLU A 522 19.77 6.06 -60.23
C GLU A 522 19.96 7.31 -61.11
N GLU A 523 21.11 7.45 -61.79
CA GLU A 523 21.31 8.42 -62.88
C GLU A 523 20.24 8.24 -63.96
N ARG A 524 19.93 7.02 -64.41
CA ARG A 524 18.87 6.75 -65.39
C ARG A 524 17.47 7.17 -64.92
N ARG A 525 17.16 7.09 -63.62
CA ARG A 525 15.90 7.66 -63.07
C ARG A 525 15.91 9.20 -63.11
N LYS A 526 16.99 9.82 -62.66
CA LYS A 526 17.16 11.28 -62.64
C LYS A 526 17.17 11.86 -64.06
N GLU A 527 17.79 11.17 -65.00
CA GLU A 527 17.81 11.52 -66.43
C GLU A 527 16.44 11.30 -67.10
N LEU A 528 15.64 10.29 -66.70
CA LEU A 528 14.26 10.16 -67.18
C LEU A 528 13.36 11.31 -66.69
N GLU A 529 13.56 11.79 -65.46
CA GLU A 529 12.83 12.95 -64.94
C GLU A 529 13.31 14.27 -65.57
N ARG A 530 14.63 14.44 -65.76
CA ARG A 530 15.22 15.51 -66.59
C ARG A 530 14.72 15.47 -68.03
N GLN A 531 14.51 14.30 -68.63
CA GLN A 531 13.95 14.15 -69.97
C GLN A 531 12.48 14.56 -70.01
N ARG A 532 11.67 14.18 -69.01
CA ARG A 532 10.27 14.66 -68.89
C ARG A 532 10.18 16.18 -68.67
N ALA A 533 11.14 16.77 -67.95
CA ALA A 533 11.27 18.22 -67.84
C ALA A 533 11.65 18.86 -69.19
N ARG A 534 12.69 18.34 -69.85
CA ARG A 534 13.14 18.76 -71.19
C ARG A 534 12.07 18.55 -72.27
N GLU A 535 11.18 17.56 -72.14
CA GLU A 535 10.03 17.38 -73.05
C GLU A 535 8.97 18.46 -72.85
N ARG A 536 8.59 18.78 -71.60
CA ARG A 536 7.69 19.90 -71.30
C ARG A 536 8.28 21.24 -71.77
N GLU A 537 9.58 21.42 -71.60
CA GLU A 537 10.32 22.59 -72.06
C GLU A 537 10.35 22.67 -73.60
N ARG A 538 10.63 21.55 -74.30
CA ARG A 538 10.55 21.44 -75.77
C ARG A 538 9.13 21.58 -76.29
N GLU A 539 8.12 21.20 -75.53
CA GLU A 539 6.71 21.38 -75.92
C GLU A 539 6.30 22.86 -75.79
N ALA A 540 6.69 23.53 -74.71
CA ALA A 540 6.57 24.98 -74.56
C ALA A 540 7.44 25.76 -75.58
N GLU A 541 8.60 25.23 -75.97
CA GLU A 541 9.42 25.79 -77.05
C GLU A 541 8.75 25.63 -78.41
N ARG A 542 8.19 24.45 -78.73
CA ARG A 542 7.38 24.22 -79.94
C ARG A 542 6.12 25.09 -79.98
N GLU A 543 5.51 25.39 -78.83
CA GLU A 543 4.39 26.32 -78.74
C GLU A 543 4.82 27.76 -79.04
N ARG A 544 5.92 28.24 -78.43
CA ARG A 544 6.54 29.53 -78.74
C ARG A 544 7.09 29.61 -80.17
N GLU A 545 7.51 28.49 -80.75
CA GLU A 545 7.95 28.41 -82.13
C GLU A 545 6.77 28.52 -83.09
N ARG A 546 5.65 27.83 -82.83
CA ARG A 546 4.38 28.00 -83.56
C ARG A 546 3.82 29.42 -83.44
N GLU A 547 4.04 30.10 -82.31
CA GLU A 547 3.70 31.51 -82.11
C GLU A 547 4.59 32.42 -82.99
N ARG A 548 5.91 32.25 -82.94
CA ARG A 548 6.89 32.96 -83.80
C ARG A 548 6.72 32.64 -85.29
N GLU A 549 6.26 31.46 -85.64
CA GLU A 549 5.95 31.07 -87.02
C GLU A 549 4.72 31.82 -87.54
N ARG A 550 3.68 32.00 -86.70
CA ARG A 550 2.50 32.83 -87.02
C ARG A 550 2.83 34.32 -87.16
N GLU A 551 3.87 34.82 -86.49
CA GLU A 551 4.41 36.16 -86.74
C GLU A 551 5.24 36.23 -88.03
N ARG A 552 6.16 35.28 -88.25
CA ARG A 552 7.01 35.23 -89.47
C ARG A 552 6.20 35.07 -90.75
N GLN A 553 5.09 34.33 -90.70
CA GLN A 553 4.13 34.21 -91.81
C GLN A 553 3.44 35.53 -92.19
N ARG A 554 3.63 36.63 -91.45
CA ARG A 554 3.21 37.99 -91.85
C ARG A 554 4.34 38.87 -92.40
N SER A 555 5.58 38.38 -92.46
CA SER A 555 6.76 39.19 -92.82
C SER A 555 7.43 38.84 -94.15
N ASP A 556 7.21 37.63 -94.70
CA ASP A 556 8.00 37.11 -95.84
C ASP A 556 7.31 37.19 -97.22
N GLU A 557 6.08 37.73 -97.33
CA GLU A 557 5.35 37.81 -98.60
C GLU A 557 5.78 38.97 -99.55
N LEU A 558 6.91 39.65 -99.27
CA LEU A 558 7.28 40.89 -100.00
C LEU A 558 8.72 40.97 -100.55
N LYS A 559 9.53 39.90 -100.53
CA LYS A 559 10.95 39.95 -101.00
C LYS A 559 11.44 38.78 -101.88
N ARG A 560 10.62 38.29 -102.81
CA ARG A 560 11.05 37.36 -103.88
C ARG A 560 10.41 37.67 -105.25
N LYS A 561 10.88 38.70 -105.97
CA LYS A 561 10.43 38.95 -107.37
C LYS A 561 11.38 39.65 -108.37
N ASP A 562 12.54 40.17 -107.94
CA ASP A 562 13.39 41.04 -108.80
C ASP A 562 14.71 40.42 -109.34
N SER A 563 14.95 39.11 -109.19
CA SER A 563 16.23 38.50 -109.64
C SER A 563 16.24 38.02 -111.10
N ASP A 564 15.08 37.59 -111.64
CA ASP A 564 15.03 36.84 -112.90
C ASP A 564 14.73 37.70 -114.14
N THR A 565 14.32 38.96 -113.97
CA THR A 565 14.10 39.92 -115.08
C THR A 565 15.41 40.46 -115.67
N LEU A 566 16.51 40.45 -114.93
CA LEU A 566 17.78 41.09 -115.30
C LEU A 566 18.74 40.23 -116.15
N LYS A 567 18.44 38.93 -116.37
CA LYS A 567 19.28 38.03 -117.18
C LYS A 567 18.87 37.94 -118.66
N MET A 568 17.59 38.12 -119.00
CA MET A 568 17.13 37.96 -120.39
C MET A 568 17.59 39.08 -121.33
N LEU A 569 17.63 40.33 -120.86
CA LEU A 569 17.92 41.52 -121.69
C LEU A 569 19.41 41.70 -122.10
N ARG A 570 20.30 40.74 -121.80
CA ARG A 570 21.74 40.80 -122.19
C ARG A 570 22.11 39.94 -123.40
N VAL A 571 21.22 39.06 -123.88
CA VAL A 571 21.49 38.17 -125.03
C VAL A 571 21.08 38.82 -126.35
N GLU A 572 19.92 39.49 -126.38
CA GLU A 572 19.25 39.97 -127.59
C GLU A 572 20.00 41.12 -128.32
N LEU A 573 20.79 41.91 -127.60
CA LEU A 573 21.51 43.07 -128.15
C LEU A 573 22.80 42.74 -128.93
N LYS A 574 23.31 41.50 -128.86
CA LYS A 574 24.65 41.18 -129.40
C LYS A 574 24.65 40.63 -130.84
N TYR A 575 23.50 40.19 -131.35
CA TYR A 575 23.39 39.49 -132.64
C TYR A 575 23.35 40.44 -133.86
N LYS A 576 22.93 41.69 -133.68
CA LYS A 576 22.54 42.58 -134.81
C LYS A 576 23.66 43.45 -135.41
N LYS A 577 24.87 43.46 -134.83
CA LYS A 577 25.93 44.46 -135.16
C LYS A 577 27.09 43.93 -136.01
N ALA A 578 26.90 42.81 -136.72
CA ALA A 578 27.94 42.12 -137.48
C ALA A 578 27.57 41.78 -138.95
N GLN A 579 26.45 42.28 -139.47
CA GLN A 579 25.89 41.83 -140.76
C GLN A 579 25.94 42.89 -141.89
N GLU A 580 26.32 44.14 -141.59
CA GLU A 580 26.25 45.26 -142.55
C GLU A 580 27.57 45.52 -143.28
N SER A 581 28.72 45.22 -142.65
CA SER A 581 30.08 45.55 -143.12
C SER A 581 30.59 44.76 -144.33
N GLN A 582 29.73 44.03 -145.05
CA GLN A 582 30.11 43.14 -146.17
C GLN A 582 29.50 43.52 -147.53
N LYS A 583 28.78 44.65 -147.65
CA LYS A 583 28.07 45.02 -148.89
C LYS A 583 28.71 46.10 -149.77
N GLU A 584 29.68 46.86 -149.27
CA GLU A 584 30.19 48.06 -149.99
C GLU A 584 31.37 47.79 -150.94
N MET A 585 32.12 46.70 -150.75
CA MET A 585 33.39 46.42 -151.45
C MET A 585 33.25 45.96 -152.92
N LYS A 586 32.09 46.15 -153.56
CA LYS A 586 31.79 45.59 -154.92
C LYS A 586 31.60 46.63 -156.04
N LEU A 587 31.59 47.93 -155.74
CA LEU A 587 31.12 48.94 -156.71
C LEU A 587 32.19 49.83 -157.39
N LEU A 588 33.47 49.70 -157.02
CA LEU A 588 34.48 50.75 -157.23
C LEU A 588 35.59 50.42 -158.25
N LEU A 589 35.47 49.35 -159.04
CA LEU A 589 36.58 48.82 -159.86
C LEU A 589 36.49 49.07 -161.38
N ASP A 590 35.33 49.44 -161.92
CA ASP A 590 34.94 48.99 -163.27
C ASP A 590 34.71 50.10 -164.33
N MET A 591 35.26 51.32 -164.14
CA MET A 591 34.96 52.47 -165.03
C MET A 591 36.17 53.30 -165.54
N TYR A 592 37.40 52.78 -165.48
CA TYR A 592 38.63 53.55 -165.79
C TYR A 592 39.40 53.08 -167.04
N LYS A 593 38.71 52.93 -168.19
CA LYS A 593 39.33 52.55 -169.48
C LYS A 593 38.75 53.27 -170.72
N SER A 594 39.09 54.55 -170.92
CA SER A 594 39.00 55.19 -172.25
C SER A 594 39.81 56.49 -172.35
N ALA A 595 40.98 56.44 -173.00
CA ALA A 595 41.74 57.62 -173.42
C ALA A 595 42.54 57.31 -174.72
N PRO A 596 42.48 58.15 -175.77
CA PRO A 596 43.16 57.90 -177.05
C PRO A 596 44.66 58.32 -177.06
N LYS A 597 45.34 58.07 -178.19
CA LYS A 597 46.80 58.12 -178.32
C LYS A 597 47.35 59.41 -178.93
N GLU A 598 48.08 60.17 -178.13
CA GLU A 598 49.13 61.12 -178.55
C GLU A 598 50.07 61.28 -177.34
N GLN A 599 51.10 60.44 -177.11
CA GLN A 599 52.12 59.85 -177.98
C GLN A 599 52.90 60.90 -178.80
N ARG A 600 54.25 60.95 -178.76
CA ARG A 600 55.17 59.86 -178.36
C ARG A 600 56.41 60.26 -177.52
N ASP A 601 56.71 61.55 -177.36
CA ASP A 601 58.08 61.95 -176.93
C ASP A 601 58.32 62.07 -175.42
N LYS A 602 57.26 62.12 -174.58
CA LYS A 602 57.40 62.18 -173.11
C LYS A 602 57.96 60.89 -172.47
N VAL A 603 58.09 59.80 -173.25
CA VAL A 603 58.35 58.44 -172.74
C VAL A 603 59.76 58.29 -172.15
N GLN A 604 60.79 58.96 -172.68
CA GLN A 604 62.16 58.82 -172.18
C GLN A 604 62.37 59.43 -170.79
N LEU A 605 61.74 60.59 -170.49
CA LEU A 605 61.80 61.20 -169.15
C LEU A 605 61.04 60.38 -168.09
N MET A 606 59.91 59.78 -168.46
CA MET A 606 59.09 58.91 -167.58
C MET A 606 59.78 57.58 -167.21
N ALA A 607 60.91 57.24 -167.83
CA ALA A 607 61.72 56.07 -167.47
C ALA A 607 62.68 56.38 -166.31
N ALA A 608 63.32 57.55 -166.32
CA ALA A 608 64.24 57.99 -165.27
C ALA A 608 63.52 58.20 -163.92
N GLU A 609 62.36 58.86 -163.93
CA GLU A 609 61.60 59.15 -162.70
C GLU A 609 61.16 57.88 -161.96
N ARG A 610 60.74 56.83 -162.70
CA ARG A 610 60.31 55.56 -162.10
C ARG A 610 61.44 54.82 -161.39
N LYS A 611 62.66 54.87 -161.91
CA LYS A 611 63.80 54.19 -161.26
C LYS A 611 64.14 54.85 -159.92
N SER A 612 64.18 56.20 -159.90
CA SER A 612 64.42 56.97 -158.67
C SER A 612 63.35 56.73 -157.59
N LYS A 613 62.07 56.55 -157.96
CA LYS A 613 61.01 56.26 -156.98
C LYS A 613 61.14 54.89 -156.32
N ALA A 614 61.51 53.85 -157.07
CA ALA A 614 61.64 52.49 -156.54
C ALA A 614 62.70 52.40 -155.42
N GLU A 615 63.86 53.01 -155.62
CA GLU A 615 64.99 53.03 -154.66
C GLU A 615 64.63 53.76 -153.35
N VAL A 616 63.72 54.74 -153.39
CA VAL A 616 63.23 55.46 -152.19
C VAL A 616 62.23 54.62 -151.38
N ASP A 617 61.37 53.83 -152.03
CA ASP A 617 60.36 53.04 -151.32
C ASP A 617 60.94 51.76 -150.68
N GLU A 618 62.02 51.17 -151.23
CA GLU A 618 62.77 50.09 -150.55
C GLU A 618 63.37 50.57 -149.21
N LEU A 619 64.03 51.73 -149.21
CA LEU A 619 64.61 52.30 -147.99
C LEU A 619 63.53 52.60 -146.92
N ARG A 620 62.33 53.01 -147.35
CA ARG A 620 61.16 53.24 -146.48
C ARG A 620 60.51 51.97 -145.93
N MET A 621 60.77 50.80 -146.50
CA MET A 621 60.42 49.52 -145.87
C MET A 621 61.45 49.15 -144.82
N ARG A 622 62.75 49.31 -145.13
CA ARG A 622 63.86 48.88 -144.26
C ARG A 622 63.88 49.57 -142.89
N VAL A 623 63.48 50.84 -142.83
CA VAL A 623 63.34 51.57 -141.55
C VAL A 623 62.21 50.99 -140.68
N ARG A 624 61.03 50.71 -141.26
CA ARG A 624 59.89 50.15 -140.51
C ARG A 624 60.18 48.76 -139.95
N GLU A 625 60.92 47.93 -140.68
CA GLU A 625 61.38 46.62 -140.20
C GLU A 625 62.31 46.69 -138.97
N LEU A 626 63.00 47.82 -138.75
CA LEU A 626 63.89 48.03 -137.60
C LEU A 626 63.10 48.50 -136.38
N GLU A 627 62.27 49.55 -136.52
CA GLU A 627 61.46 50.05 -135.40
C GLU A 627 60.45 49.01 -134.87
N GLU A 628 60.00 48.06 -135.69
CA GLU A 628 59.17 46.95 -135.22
C GLU A 628 59.91 45.91 -134.37
N ARG A 629 61.24 45.79 -134.51
CA ARG A 629 62.04 44.87 -133.68
C ARG A 629 62.35 45.48 -132.32
N GLU A 630 62.78 46.74 -132.29
CA GLU A 630 63.04 47.48 -131.05
C GLU A 630 61.80 47.49 -130.12
N ARG A 631 60.61 47.78 -130.67
CA ARG A 631 59.35 47.75 -129.91
C ARG A 631 58.96 46.37 -129.39
N LYS A 632 59.43 45.28 -130.03
CA LYS A 632 59.18 43.88 -129.58
C LYS A 632 60.18 43.43 -128.52
N GLU A 633 61.41 43.95 -128.53
CA GLU A 633 62.44 43.64 -127.52
C GLU A 633 62.22 44.45 -126.23
N SER A 634 61.94 45.76 -126.35
CA SER A 634 61.59 46.63 -125.21
C SER A 634 60.41 46.08 -124.40
N LYS A 635 59.40 45.50 -125.07
CA LYS A 635 58.22 44.95 -124.40
C LYS A 635 58.52 43.68 -123.59
N LYS A 636 59.35 42.77 -124.12
CA LYS A 636 59.78 41.54 -123.40
C LYS A 636 60.50 41.85 -122.09
N LEU A 637 61.40 42.85 -122.10
CA LEU A 637 62.16 43.24 -120.92
C LEU A 637 61.26 43.78 -119.80
N ALA A 638 60.16 44.47 -120.14
CA ALA A 638 59.16 44.91 -119.16
C ALA A 638 58.36 43.72 -118.59
N ASP A 639 57.96 42.77 -119.45
CA ASP A 639 57.20 41.58 -119.05
C ASP A 639 58.03 40.66 -118.12
N GLU A 640 59.33 40.47 -118.36
CA GLU A 640 60.22 39.65 -117.52
C GLU A 640 60.51 40.23 -116.12
N ASP A 641 60.53 41.56 -115.99
CA ASP A 641 60.75 42.22 -114.69
C ASP A 641 59.44 42.27 -113.86
N ALA A 642 58.29 42.40 -114.54
CA ALA A 642 56.98 42.22 -113.92
C ALA A 642 56.81 40.78 -113.38
N LEU A 643 57.17 39.75 -114.16
CA LEU A 643 57.08 38.35 -113.75
C LEU A 643 57.95 38.02 -112.53
N ARG A 644 59.15 38.62 -112.42
CA ARG A 644 59.98 38.44 -111.21
C ARG A 644 59.37 39.08 -109.96
N LYS A 645 58.77 40.26 -110.09
CA LYS A 645 58.06 40.92 -108.99
C LYS A 645 56.81 40.15 -108.57
N ILE A 646 56.10 39.54 -109.52
CA ILE A 646 54.97 38.63 -109.24
C ILE A 646 55.45 37.42 -108.44
N ARG A 647 56.52 36.72 -108.85
CA ARG A 647 57.03 35.56 -108.10
C ARG A 647 57.45 35.89 -106.67
N VAL A 648 58.13 37.01 -106.44
CA VAL A 648 58.50 37.43 -105.07
C VAL A 648 57.25 37.78 -104.24
N ALA A 649 56.20 38.32 -104.86
CA ALA A 649 54.90 38.50 -104.21
C ALA A 649 54.20 37.16 -103.90
N GLU A 650 54.26 36.19 -104.81
CA GLU A 650 53.72 34.83 -104.63
C GLU A 650 54.44 34.06 -103.51
N GLU A 651 55.78 34.09 -103.49
CA GLU A 651 56.62 33.48 -102.46
C GLU A 651 56.37 34.11 -101.07
N THR A 652 56.20 35.44 -101.00
CA THR A 652 55.88 36.13 -99.74
C THR A 652 54.44 35.88 -99.30
N ILE A 653 53.48 35.76 -100.24
CA ILE A 653 52.11 35.31 -99.94
C ILE A 653 52.12 33.87 -99.40
N GLU A 654 52.86 32.94 -100.01
CA GLU A 654 52.96 31.55 -99.55
C GLU A 654 53.60 31.47 -98.14
N HIS A 655 54.65 32.26 -97.88
CA HIS A 655 55.27 32.35 -96.56
C HIS A 655 54.31 32.92 -95.49
N LEU A 656 53.51 33.94 -95.85
CA LEU A 656 52.48 34.48 -94.98
C LEU A 656 51.31 33.51 -94.77
N GLN A 657 50.91 32.75 -95.78
CA GLN A 657 49.90 31.68 -95.67
C GLN A 657 50.37 30.55 -94.76
N LYS A 658 51.63 30.10 -94.88
CA LYS A 658 52.22 29.10 -93.99
C LYS A 658 52.30 29.59 -92.54
N LYS A 659 52.67 30.86 -92.32
CA LYS A 659 52.61 31.48 -90.99
C LYS A 659 51.19 31.57 -90.44
N LEU A 660 50.22 32.01 -91.24
CA LEU A 660 48.81 32.07 -90.85
C LEU A 660 48.21 30.67 -90.56
N ALA A 661 48.67 29.63 -91.25
CA ALA A 661 48.29 28.25 -90.94
C ALA A 661 48.91 27.77 -89.62
N ALA A 662 50.19 28.08 -89.37
CA ALA A 662 50.86 27.76 -88.11
C ALA A 662 50.20 28.47 -86.91
N THR A 663 49.96 29.78 -86.98
CA THR A 663 49.29 30.51 -85.89
C THR A 663 47.86 30.02 -85.66
N LYS A 664 47.15 29.59 -86.71
CA LYS A 664 45.84 28.94 -86.55
C LYS A 664 45.92 27.58 -85.88
N GLN A 665 46.94 26.79 -86.18
CA GLN A 665 47.16 25.51 -85.51
C GLN A 665 47.54 25.72 -84.03
N GLU A 666 48.28 26.78 -83.72
CA GLU A 666 48.57 27.21 -82.34
C GLU A 666 47.30 27.73 -81.64
N GLU A 667 46.45 28.53 -82.30
CA GLU A 667 45.14 28.96 -81.79
C GLU A 667 44.19 27.76 -81.55
N GLU A 668 44.10 26.81 -82.49
CA GLU A 668 43.28 25.60 -82.36
C GLU A 668 43.80 24.67 -81.25
N ALA A 669 45.13 24.58 -81.06
CA ALA A 669 45.73 23.85 -79.94
C ALA A 669 45.43 24.52 -78.58
N LEU A 670 45.60 25.85 -78.48
CA LEU A 670 45.29 26.61 -77.26
C LEU A 670 43.80 26.59 -76.92
N LEU A 671 42.91 26.58 -77.92
CA LEU A 671 41.48 26.35 -77.71
C LEU A 671 41.23 24.94 -77.17
N SER A 672 41.88 23.90 -77.72
CA SER A 672 41.75 22.53 -77.21
C SER A 672 42.32 22.38 -75.79
N GLU A 673 43.40 23.07 -75.43
CA GLU A 673 43.93 23.10 -74.06
C GLU A 673 43.00 23.85 -73.11
N MET A 674 42.39 24.95 -73.57
CA MET A 674 41.38 25.71 -72.83
C MET A 674 40.10 24.89 -72.59
N ASP A 675 39.61 24.17 -73.59
CA ASP A 675 38.43 23.30 -73.48
C ASP A 675 38.69 22.14 -72.51
N VAL A 676 39.85 21.49 -72.57
CA VAL A 676 40.27 20.44 -71.61
C VAL A 676 40.42 20.99 -70.20
N THR A 677 40.98 22.20 -70.05
CA THR A 677 41.11 22.87 -68.75
C THR A 677 39.74 23.31 -68.19
N GLY A 678 38.84 23.73 -69.07
CA GLY A 678 37.45 24.06 -68.75
C GLY A 678 36.70 22.83 -68.24
N GLN A 679 36.74 21.72 -68.97
CA GLN A 679 36.14 20.45 -68.54
C GLN A 679 36.69 20.00 -67.18
N ALA A 680 38.02 20.01 -66.99
CA ALA A 680 38.63 19.65 -65.71
C ALA A 680 38.20 20.57 -64.54
N PHE A 681 37.89 21.84 -64.82
CA PHE A 681 37.35 22.76 -63.81
C PHE A 681 35.86 22.50 -63.55
N GLU A 682 35.05 22.22 -64.57
CA GLU A 682 33.64 21.83 -64.43
C GLU A 682 33.49 20.51 -63.66
N ASP A 683 34.30 19.50 -63.99
CA ASP A 683 34.36 18.21 -63.28
C ASP A 683 34.71 18.41 -61.79
N MET A 684 35.72 19.24 -61.50
CA MET A 684 36.10 19.57 -60.12
C MET A 684 35.01 20.39 -59.41
N GLN A 685 34.31 21.29 -60.11
CA GLN A 685 33.21 22.06 -59.55
C GLN A 685 32.00 21.16 -59.25
N GLU A 686 31.70 20.19 -60.11
CA GLU A 686 30.64 19.21 -59.86
C GLU A 686 31.03 18.26 -58.71
N GLN A 687 32.29 17.79 -58.64
CA GLN A 687 32.80 17.01 -57.52
C GLN A 687 32.65 17.77 -56.18
N ASN A 688 32.98 19.07 -56.14
CA ASN A 688 32.75 19.90 -54.97
C ASN A 688 31.25 20.07 -54.65
N SER A 689 30.39 20.18 -55.66
CA SER A 689 28.93 20.21 -55.49
C SER A 689 28.40 18.91 -54.87
N ARG A 690 28.84 17.76 -55.39
CA ARG A 690 28.53 16.41 -54.86
C ARG A 690 29.01 16.27 -53.40
N LEU A 691 30.24 16.69 -53.08
CA LEU A 691 30.78 16.65 -51.71
C LEU A 691 30.01 17.56 -50.74
N LEU A 692 29.64 18.78 -51.15
CA LEU A 692 28.80 19.68 -50.36
C LEU A 692 27.40 19.09 -50.13
N GLN A 693 26.84 18.40 -51.12
CA GLN A 693 25.55 17.73 -50.99
C GLN A 693 25.61 16.54 -50.02
N GLN A 694 26.63 15.68 -50.14
CA GLN A 694 26.88 14.59 -49.18
C GLN A 694 27.11 15.10 -47.75
N LEU A 695 27.69 16.30 -47.58
CA LEU A 695 27.88 16.90 -46.25
C LEU A 695 26.51 17.29 -45.65
N ARG A 696 25.64 17.96 -46.42
CA ARG A 696 24.26 18.27 -45.99
C ARG A 696 23.46 17.01 -45.64
N GLU A 697 23.57 15.95 -46.45
CA GLU A 697 22.85 14.70 -46.23
C GLU A 697 23.33 13.97 -44.97
N LYS A 698 24.63 14.06 -44.65
CA LYS A 698 25.20 13.58 -43.38
C LYS A 698 24.73 14.43 -42.20
N ASP A 699 24.67 15.75 -42.34
CA ASP A 699 24.15 16.64 -41.30
C ASP A 699 22.64 16.44 -41.06
N ASP A 700 21.82 16.27 -42.10
CA ASP A 700 20.40 15.90 -41.99
C ASP A 700 20.20 14.53 -41.33
N ALA A 701 21.06 13.54 -41.63
CA ALA A 701 21.06 12.26 -40.93
C ALA A 701 21.45 12.41 -39.45
N ASN A 702 22.45 13.24 -39.14
CA ASN A 702 22.83 13.57 -37.77
C ASN A 702 21.70 14.28 -37.02
N PHE A 703 20.99 15.23 -37.64
CA PHE A 703 19.83 15.89 -37.04
C PHE A 703 18.66 14.93 -36.80
N LYS A 704 18.40 13.99 -37.71
CA LYS A 704 17.39 12.92 -37.51
C LYS A 704 17.76 12.03 -36.32
N LEU A 705 18.98 11.50 -36.29
CA LEU A 705 19.48 10.68 -35.18
C LEU A 705 19.51 11.44 -33.84
N MET A 706 19.82 12.75 -33.86
CA MET A 706 19.75 13.59 -32.67
C MET A 706 18.31 13.80 -32.20
N SER A 707 17.36 14.02 -33.11
CA SER A 707 15.93 14.11 -32.81
C SER A 707 15.38 12.81 -32.23
N GLU A 708 15.73 11.66 -32.82
CA GLU A 708 15.36 10.33 -32.34
C GLU A 708 15.96 10.01 -30.98
N ARG A 709 17.24 10.36 -30.75
CA ARG A 709 17.88 10.24 -29.44
C ARG A 709 17.20 11.10 -28.38
N ILE A 710 16.78 12.33 -28.72
CA ILE A 710 16.03 13.21 -27.81
C ILE A 710 14.65 12.61 -27.50
N LYS A 711 13.91 12.14 -28.52
CA LYS A 711 12.61 11.45 -28.35
C LYS A 711 12.74 10.19 -27.49
N SER A 712 13.74 9.34 -27.76
CA SER A 712 14.01 8.12 -27.01
C SER A 712 14.39 8.41 -25.56
N ASN A 713 15.18 9.46 -25.30
CA ASN A 713 15.48 9.89 -23.93
C ASN A 713 14.23 10.41 -23.21
N GLN A 714 13.35 11.14 -23.90
CA GLN A 714 12.10 11.64 -23.34
C GLN A 714 11.13 10.49 -23.01
N ILE A 715 10.99 9.51 -23.91
CA ILE A 715 10.20 8.30 -23.67
C ILE A 715 10.78 7.49 -22.51
N TYR A 716 12.09 7.30 -22.46
CA TYR A 716 12.75 6.62 -21.33
C TYR A 716 12.56 7.35 -20.00
N LYS A 717 12.54 8.68 -20.01
CA LYS A 717 12.22 9.50 -18.82
C LYS A 717 10.77 9.27 -18.38
N LEU A 718 9.80 9.35 -19.29
CA LEU A 718 8.38 9.11 -18.99
C LEU A 718 8.14 7.68 -18.47
N LEU A 719 8.69 6.65 -19.13
CA LEU A 719 8.60 5.26 -18.67
C LEU A 719 9.26 5.03 -17.30
N LYS A 720 10.26 5.84 -16.91
CA LYS A 720 10.85 5.82 -15.57
C LYS A 720 9.92 6.48 -14.55
N GLU A 721 9.29 7.60 -14.91
CA GLU A 721 8.34 8.31 -14.05
C GLU A 721 7.08 7.47 -13.81
N GLU A 722 6.47 6.90 -14.86
CA GLU A 722 5.37 5.93 -14.76
C GLU A 722 5.73 4.72 -13.88
N LYS A 723 6.96 4.20 -13.99
CA LYS A 723 7.44 3.09 -13.16
C LYS A 723 7.59 3.48 -11.69
N GLU A 724 8.00 4.71 -11.40
CA GLU A 724 8.13 5.21 -10.03
C GLU A 724 6.74 5.49 -9.42
N GLU A 725 5.81 6.06 -10.19
CA GLU A 725 4.40 6.20 -9.80
C GLU A 725 3.71 4.85 -9.52
N LEU A 726 3.95 3.83 -10.36
CA LEU A 726 3.43 2.48 -10.13
C LEU A 726 4.05 1.82 -8.90
N ALA A 727 5.32 2.10 -8.59
CA ALA A 727 5.96 1.60 -7.37
C ALA A 727 5.34 2.22 -6.11
N ASP A 728 5.06 3.53 -6.14
CA ASP A 728 4.40 4.23 -5.04
C ASP A 728 2.93 3.80 -4.86
N GLN A 729 2.21 3.50 -5.94
CA GLN A 729 0.88 2.88 -5.88
C GLN A 729 0.93 1.49 -5.23
N VAL A 730 1.89 0.63 -5.62
CA VAL A 730 2.08 -0.70 -5.01
C VAL A 730 2.47 -0.58 -3.53
N LEU A 731 3.30 0.38 -3.15
CA LEU A 731 3.65 0.65 -1.75
C LEU A 731 2.44 1.13 -0.94
N THR A 732 1.59 1.97 -1.55
CA THR A 732 0.34 2.45 -0.94
C THR A 732 -0.64 1.31 -0.71
N PHE A 733 -0.91 0.48 -1.73
CA PHE A 733 -1.77 -0.70 -1.59
C PHE A 733 -1.21 -1.70 -0.59
N LYS A 734 0.11 -1.93 -0.56
CA LYS A 734 0.72 -2.78 0.47
C LYS A 734 0.48 -2.23 1.87
N THR A 735 0.69 -0.93 2.09
CA THR A 735 0.45 -0.28 3.39
C THR A 735 -1.02 -0.40 3.80
N GLN A 736 -1.96 -0.32 2.85
CA GLN A 736 -3.39 -0.52 3.07
C GLN A 736 -3.73 -1.98 3.44
N VAL A 737 -3.11 -2.97 2.78
CA VAL A 737 -3.28 -4.40 3.09
C VAL A 737 -2.68 -4.73 4.46
N ASP A 738 -1.48 -4.26 4.77
CA ASP A 738 -0.82 -4.46 6.07
C ASP A 738 -1.68 -3.84 7.21
N ALA A 739 -2.31 -2.69 6.97
CA ALA A 739 -3.27 -2.07 7.90
C ALA A 739 -4.60 -2.85 8.03
N GLN A 740 -5.13 -3.41 6.93
CA GLN A 740 -6.33 -4.26 6.97
C GLN A 740 -6.08 -5.57 7.72
N LEU A 741 -4.93 -6.21 7.53
CA LEU A 741 -4.52 -7.42 8.27
C LEU A 741 -4.47 -7.15 9.78
N LEU A 742 -3.95 -5.99 10.20
CA LEU A 742 -3.94 -5.58 11.61
C LEU A 742 -5.36 -5.35 12.18
N VAL A 743 -6.33 -4.94 11.35
CA VAL A 743 -7.73 -4.83 11.76
C VAL A 743 -8.38 -6.22 11.86
N VAL A 744 -8.12 -7.12 10.92
CA VAL A 744 -8.60 -8.52 10.97
C VAL A 744 -8.08 -9.22 12.24
N GLN A 745 -6.78 -9.17 12.51
CA GLN A 745 -6.20 -9.77 13.72
C GLN A 745 -6.87 -9.23 15.00
N LYS A 746 -7.13 -7.92 15.09
CA LYS A 746 -7.84 -7.32 16.23
C LYS A 746 -9.31 -7.71 16.35
N LEU A 747 -9.95 -8.14 15.26
CA LEU A 747 -11.30 -8.69 15.28
C LEU A 747 -11.29 -10.17 15.70
N GLU A 748 -10.32 -10.96 15.23
CA GLU A 748 -10.10 -12.35 15.65
C GLU A 748 -9.76 -12.44 17.15
N GLU A 749 -8.88 -11.57 17.66
CA GLU A 749 -8.57 -11.43 19.09
C GLU A 749 -9.83 -11.08 19.90
N LYS A 750 -10.69 -10.18 19.37
CA LYS A 750 -11.98 -9.84 19.99
C LYS A 750 -12.95 -11.01 19.99
N GLU A 751 -13.01 -11.78 18.90
CA GLU A 751 -13.87 -12.95 18.81
C GLU A 751 -13.44 -14.02 19.82
N GLY A 752 -12.13 -14.31 19.93
CA GLY A 752 -11.62 -15.25 20.94
C GLY A 752 -11.97 -14.86 22.38
N VAL A 753 -11.92 -13.57 22.72
CA VAL A 753 -12.37 -13.05 24.02
C VAL A 753 -13.89 -13.19 24.19
N LEU A 754 -14.67 -12.88 23.15
CA LEU A 754 -16.13 -13.03 23.19
C LEU A 754 -16.58 -14.49 23.31
N GLN A 755 -15.98 -15.42 22.55
CA GLN A 755 -16.22 -16.86 22.70
C GLN A 755 -15.85 -17.35 24.11
N THR A 756 -14.74 -16.89 24.67
CA THR A 756 -14.30 -17.24 26.04
C THR A 756 -15.28 -16.77 27.11
N THR A 757 -15.80 -15.54 26.99
CA THR A 757 -16.81 -15.00 27.92
C THR A 757 -18.17 -15.67 27.76
N LEU A 758 -18.58 -16.02 26.53
CA LEU A 758 -19.79 -16.81 26.27
C LEU A 758 -19.71 -18.18 26.96
N ALA A 759 -18.61 -18.91 26.76
CA ALA A 759 -18.37 -20.21 27.39
C ALA A 759 -18.24 -20.15 28.93
N ALA A 760 -17.94 -18.97 29.50
CA ALA A 760 -17.98 -18.74 30.94
C ALA A 760 -19.42 -18.52 31.44
N LEU A 761 -20.21 -17.73 30.73
CA LEU A 761 -21.62 -17.48 31.02
C LEU A 761 -22.48 -18.75 30.89
N GLU A 762 -22.22 -19.60 29.89
CA GLU A 762 -22.88 -20.91 29.74
C GLU A 762 -22.61 -21.82 30.95
N LYS A 763 -21.37 -21.86 31.44
CA LYS A 763 -21.00 -22.63 32.64
C LYS A 763 -21.65 -22.06 33.90
N GLU A 764 -21.77 -20.74 34.01
CA GLU A 764 -22.48 -20.14 35.13
C GLU A 764 -23.99 -20.45 35.07
N LEU A 765 -24.61 -20.33 33.91
CA LEU A 765 -26.02 -20.66 33.68
C LEU A 765 -26.32 -22.12 34.03
N ALA A 766 -25.44 -23.06 33.69
CA ALA A 766 -25.55 -24.46 34.08
C ALA A 766 -25.53 -24.65 35.61
N VAL A 767 -24.58 -24.01 36.31
CA VAL A 767 -24.49 -24.07 37.78
C VAL A 767 -25.68 -23.40 38.47
N ARG A 768 -26.13 -22.24 37.96
CA ARG A 768 -27.34 -21.54 38.43
C ARG A 768 -28.59 -22.43 38.28
N THR A 769 -28.69 -23.16 37.17
CA THR A 769 -29.80 -24.09 36.89
C THR A 769 -29.77 -25.27 37.85
N GLN A 770 -28.61 -25.93 38.05
CA GLN A 770 -28.44 -27.03 39.01
C GLN A 770 -28.77 -26.60 40.45
N ALA A 771 -28.36 -25.39 40.85
CA ALA A 771 -28.69 -24.84 42.17
C ALA A 771 -30.20 -24.57 42.34
N LEU A 772 -30.88 -24.10 41.29
CA LEU A 772 -32.33 -23.90 41.28
C LEU A 772 -33.10 -25.23 41.35
N GLU A 773 -32.62 -26.28 40.68
CA GLU A 773 -33.18 -27.63 40.79
C GLU A 773 -33.00 -28.23 42.19
N LEU A 774 -31.82 -28.06 42.79
CA LEU A 774 -31.54 -28.52 44.15
C LEU A 774 -32.40 -27.77 45.19
N ASN A 775 -32.61 -26.47 45.01
CA ASN A 775 -33.51 -25.69 45.86
C ASN A 775 -34.99 -26.09 45.67
N LYS A 776 -35.42 -26.44 44.45
CA LYS A 776 -36.76 -27.04 44.22
C LYS A 776 -36.94 -28.36 44.98
N ARG A 777 -35.95 -29.26 44.97
CA ARG A 777 -36.00 -30.51 45.74
C ARG A 777 -36.13 -30.25 47.24
N LYS A 778 -35.27 -29.39 47.81
CA LYS A 778 -35.36 -28.97 49.21
C LYS A 778 -36.69 -28.34 49.60
N ALA A 779 -37.31 -27.56 48.71
CA ALA A 779 -38.62 -26.97 48.96
C ALA A 779 -39.73 -28.04 49.03
N VAL A 780 -39.65 -29.09 48.21
CA VAL A 780 -40.56 -30.25 48.27
C VAL A 780 -40.31 -31.08 49.54
N GLU A 781 -39.05 -31.36 49.88
CA GLU A 781 -38.65 -32.05 51.11
C GLU A 781 -39.16 -31.33 52.37
N ALA A 782 -39.00 -30.00 52.42
CA ALA A 782 -39.48 -29.17 53.54
C ALA A 782 -41.02 -29.10 53.61
N ALA A 783 -41.70 -29.08 52.46
CA ALA A 783 -43.17 -29.13 52.41
C ALA A 783 -43.72 -30.47 52.92
N GLN A 784 -43.08 -31.60 52.55
CA GLN A 784 -43.43 -32.92 53.07
C GLN A 784 -43.23 -32.99 54.59
N LEU A 785 -42.06 -32.55 55.09
CA LEU A 785 -41.76 -32.53 56.52
C LEU A 785 -42.78 -31.68 57.32
N ALA A 786 -43.24 -30.56 56.76
CA ALA A 786 -44.25 -29.72 57.40
C ALA A 786 -45.62 -30.41 57.51
N GLU A 787 -46.03 -31.17 56.49
CA GLU A 787 -47.27 -31.94 56.51
C GLU A 787 -47.16 -33.16 57.45
N ASP A 788 -46.02 -33.87 57.46
CA ASP A 788 -45.75 -34.97 58.40
C ASP A 788 -45.81 -34.49 59.87
N LEU A 789 -45.23 -33.32 60.17
CA LEU A 789 -45.29 -32.69 61.50
C LEU A 789 -46.71 -32.24 61.85
N LYS A 790 -47.49 -31.78 60.87
CA LYS A 790 -48.91 -31.42 61.07
C LYS A 790 -49.76 -32.65 61.40
N VAL A 791 -49.55 -33.79 60.73
CA VAL A 791 -50.21 -35.06 61.07
C VAL A 791 -49.83 -35.53 62.48
N GLN A 792 -48.57 -35.38 62.89
CA GLN A 792 -48.15 -35.68 64.27
C GLN A 792 -48.81 -34.73 65.30
N LEU A 793 -48.97 -33.44 64.97
CA LEU A 793 -49.67 -32.47 65.81
C LEU A 793 -51.15 -32.81 65.95
N GLU A 794 -51.83 -33.19 64.86
CA GLU A 794 -53.24 -33.61 64.89
C GLU A 794 -53.41 -34.90 65.73
N HIS A 795 -52.51 -35.88 65.58
CA HIS A 795 -52.53 -37.11 66.38
C HIS A 795 -52.28 -36.88 67.88
N THR A 796 -51.34 -35.98 68.23
CA THR A 796 -51.09 -35.62 69.64
C THR A 796 -52.24 -34.81 70.24
N GLN A 797 -52.87 -33.91 69.47
CA GLN A 797 -54.10 -33.22 69.89
C GLN A 797 -55.28 -34.17 70.10
N ALA A 798 -55.42 -35.23 69.29
CA ALA A 798 -56.45 -36.25 69.47
C ALA A 798 -56.27 -36.99 70.81
N LYS A 799 -55.06 -37.49 71.09
CA LYS A 799 -54.70 -38.10 72.39
C LYS A 799 -54.93 -37.17 73.58
N LEU A 800 -54.63 -35.88 73.43
CA LEU A 800 -54.84 -34.88 74.50
C LEU A 800 -56.34 -34.70 74.78
N LYS A 801 -57.21 -34.72 73.76
CA LYS A 801 -58.68 -34.72 73.93
C LYS A 801 -59.18 -36.00 74.60
N GLU A 802 -58.68 -37.17 74.24
CA GLU A 802 -59.03 -38.45 74.89
C GLU A 802 -58.67 -38.42 76.40
N ILE A 803 -57.48 -37.92 76.74
CA ILE A 803 -57.04 -37.75 78.13
C ILE A 803 -57.94 -36.73 78.86
N GLN A 804 -58.31 -35.62 78.23
CA GLN A 804 -59.23 -34.63 78.82
C GLN A 804 -60.61 -35.23 79.11
N VAL A 805 -61.16 -36.04 78.20
CA VAL A 805 -62.42 -36.77 78.42
C VAL A 805 -62.26 -37.74 79.60
N SER A 806 -61.21 -38.56 79.62
CA SER A 806 -61.00 -39.52 80.72
C SER A 806 -60.80 -38.85 82.08
N VAL A 807 -60.13 -37.68 82.12
CA VAL A 807 -59.99 -36.88 83.35
C VAL A 807 -61.33 -36.28 83.78
N ALA A 808 -62.17 -35.82 82.86
CA ALA A 808 -63.52 -35.34 83.16
C ALA A 808 -64.44 -36.47 83.66
N GLU A 809 -64.38 -37.65 83.05
CA GLU A 809 -65.11 -38.85 83.48
C GLU A 809 -64.69 -39.27 84.90
N ASN A 810 -63.38 -39.40 85.15
CA ASN A 810 -62.83 -39.68 86.48
C ASN A 810 -63.24 -38.63 87.52
N ARG A 811 -63.23 -37.34 87.16
CA ARG A 811 -63.72 -36.27 88.04
C ARG A 811 -65.19 -36.47 88.39
N THR A 812 -66.06 -36.70 87.41
CA THR A 812 -67.49 -36.94 87.69
C THR A 812 -67.72 -38.23 88.49
N ALA A 813 -66.91 -39.27 88.29
CA ALA A 813 -66.97 -40.49 89.10
C ALA A 813 -66.64 -40.20 90.57
N ARG A 814 -65.55 -39.46 90.82
CA ARG A 814 -65.12 -39.05 92.17
C ARG A 814 -66.11 -38.09 92.84
N GLU A 815 -66.78 -37.23 92.07
CA GLU A 815 -67.88 -36.36 92.54
C GLU A 815 -69.14 -37.18 92.89
N ARG A 816 -69.48 -38.24 92.13
CA ARG A 816 -70.55 -39.20 92.47
C ARG A 816 -70.21 -39.99 93.75
N GLU A 817 -68.99 -40.49 93.87
CA GLU A 817 -68.51 -41.18 95.07
C GLU A 817 -68.55 -40.28 96.31
N SER A 818 -68.05 -39.04 96.21
CA SER A 818 -68.13 -38.04 97.29
C SER A 818 -69.57 -37.76 97.70
N SER A 819 -70.49 -37.68 96.73
CA SER A 819 -71.92 -37.48 96.97
C SER A 819 -72.58 -38.69 97.66
N ASN A 820 -72.19 -39.91 97.28
CA ASN A 820 -72.64 -41.14 97.92
C ASN A 820 -72.10 -41.26 99.35
N LEU A 821 -70.83 -40.90 99.58
CA LEU A 821 -70.19 -40.91 100.91
C LEU A 821 -70.88 -39.92 101.85
N LYS A 822 -71.16 -38.69 101.38
CA LYS A 822 -71.94 -37.68 102.12
C LYS A 822 -73.35 -38.18 102.42
N ARG A 823 -74.01 -38.86 101.48
CA ARG A 823 -75.35 -39.45 101.70
C ARG A 823 -75.32 -40.57 102.75
N ALA A 824 -74.27 -41.39 102.77
CA ALA A 824 -74.08 -42.42 103.79
C ALA A 824 -73.85 -41.83 105.19
N GLN A 825 -73.14 -40.70 105.30
CA GLN A 825 -72.91 -39.98 106.56
C GLN A 825 -74.16 -39.29 107.14
N VAL A 826 -75.22 -39.09 106.35
CA VAL A 826 -76.46 -38.38 106.76
C VAL A 826 -77.61 -39.36 107.09
N SER A 827 -77.42 -40.67 106.94
CA SER A 827 -78.45 -41.67 107.23
C SER A 827 -78.40 -42.15 108.70
N PRO A 828 -79.48 -42.03 109.49
CA PRO A 828 -79.49 -42.45 110.90
C PRO A 828 -79.57 -43.98 111.06
N MET A 829 -78.87 -44.51 112.07
CA MET A 829 -78.84 -45.93 112.42
C MET A 829 -80.14 -46.43 113.09
N PRO A 830 -80.67 -47.61 112.69
CA PRO A 830 -81.59 -48.41 113.50
C PRO A 830 -80.89 -49.60 114.18
N LEU A 831 -81.42 -50.06 115.31
CA LEU A 831 -80.89 -51.16 116.12
C LEU A 831 -81.74 -52.45 116.03
N LEU A 832 -81.11 -53.58 116.41
CA LEU A 832 -81.71 -54.82 116.94
C LEU A 832 -82.46 -55.80 116.01
N SER A 833 -81.74 -56.87 115.64
CA SER A 833 -82.06 -58.28 115.95
C SER A 833 -83.37 -58.95 115.48
N LYS A 834 -83.23 -59.95 114.59
CA LYS A 834 -83.78 -61.32 114.77
C LYS A 834 -83.11 -62.37 113.85
N ARG A 835 -82.81 -63.55 114.40
CA ARG A 835 -82.52 -64.84 113.74
C ARG A 835 -83.85 -65.66 113.63
N PRO A 836 -83.99 -66.86 112.99
CA PRO A 836 -82.95 -67.89 112.71
C PRO A 836 -83.08 -68.84 111.47
N LEU A 837 -82.07 -69.73 111.31
CA LEU A 837 -82.08 -71.13 110.76
C LEU A 837 -82.32 -71.45 109.25
N GLY A 838 -81.41 -72.27 108.65
CA GLY A 838 -81.69 -73.20 107.53
C GLY A 838 -80.57 -73.43 106.48
N GLY A 839 -80.10 -74.70 106.28
CA GLY A 839 -79.15 -75.13 105.21
C GLY A 839 -77.65 -74.94 105.55
N PHE A 840 -76.66 -75.84 105.38
CA PHE A 840 -76.38 -77.06 104.55
C PHE A 840 -76.23 -76.84 103.03
N VAL A 841 -75.22 -77.38 102.29
CA VAL A 841 -73.88 -77.95 102.64
C VAL A 841 -73.03 -78.21 101.36
N GLN A 842 -71.67 -78.14 101.43
CA GLN A 842 -70.64 -78.67 100.46
C GLN A 842 -70.73 -78.26 98.96
N ALA A 843 -69.77 -78.53 98.05
CA ALA A 843 -68.28 -78.56 98.06
C ALA A 843 -67.76 -78.64 96.59
N GLU A 844 -66.45 -78.41 96.37
CA GLU A 844 -65.64 -78.89 95.20
C GLU A 844 -66.00 -78.37 93.77
N ALA A 845 -65.11 -78.35 92.75
CA ALA A 845 -63.65 -78.54 92.64
C ALA A 845 -63.09 -77.93 91.30
N GLU A 846 -61.75 -77.92 91.15
CA GLU A 846 -60.96 -77.89 89.88
C GLU A 846 -61.02 -76.65 88.95
N ALA A 847 -59.99 -76.30 88.16
CA ALA A 847 -58.56 -76.65 88.09
C ALA A 847 -57.78 -75.61 87.23
N GLY A 848 -56.43 -75.52 87.31
CA GLY A 848 -55.66 -74.74 86.30
C GLY A 848 -54.26 -74.18 86.62
N LYS A 849 -53.27 -75.04 86.92
CA LYS A 849 -51.83 -74.96 86.50
C LYS A 849 -51.13 -73.58 86.28
N THR A 850 -50.21 -73.17 87.18
CA THR A 850 -48.71 -73.28 87.09
C THR A 850 -47.99 -72.29 86.15
N GLU A 851 -47.23 -71.33 86.69
CA GLU A 851 -45.73 -71.21 86.58
C GLU A 851 -45.32 -70.22 85.47
N GLU A 852 -44.24 -69.42 85.46
CA GLU A 852 -43.19 -68.94 86.40
C GLU A 852 -42.77 -67.52 85.88
N GLY A 853 -41.97 -66.64 86.50
CA GLY A 853 -41.26 -66.64 87.79
C GLY A 853 -40.20 -65.49 87.81
N GLY A 854 -40.29 -64.57 88.78
CA GLY A 854 -39.32 -63.47 89.02
C GLY A 854 -39.36 -62.28 88.03
N GLY A 855 -38.92 -61.05 88.38
CA GLY A 855 -38.65 -60.51 89.72
C GLY A 855 -37.50 -59.48 89.77
N ARG A 856 -37.81 -58.25 90.24
CA ARG A 856 -36.86 -57.15 90.61
C ARG A 856 -36.12 -56.48 89.44
N ASP A 857 -35.66 -55.22 89.51
CA ASP A 857 -36.05 -54.09 90.37
C ASP A 857 -35.68 -52.72 89.71
N GLN A 858 -36.18 -51.64 90.31
CA GLN A 858 -35.67 -50.25 90.43
C GLN A 858 -34.31 -49.85 89.78
N SER A 859 -34.03 -48.58 89.41
CA SER A 859 -34.84 -47.37 89.13
C SER A 859 -33.93 -46.14 88.82
N VAL A 860 -34.39 -45.20 87.98
CA VAL A 860 -34.06 -43.74 88.02
C VAL A 860 -32.64 -43.28 87.59
N GLN A 861 -32.56 -42.01 87.13
CA GLN A 861 -31.38 -41.22 86.68
C GLN A 861 -30.69 -41.67 85.37
N GLY A 862 -30.12 -40.78 84.54
CA GLY A 862 -30.19 -39.31 84.56
C GLY A 862 -29.06 -38.65 83.72
N GLU A 863 -29.41 -37.77 82.78
CA GLU A 863 -28.57 -36.81 82.03
C GLU A 863 -27.20 -37.25 81.44
N ARG A 864 -27.02 -37.10 80.10
CA ARG A 864 -25.98 -36.20 79.52
C ARG A 864 -26.07 -36.03 78.00
N THR A 865 -25.29 -35.09 77.48
CA THR A 865 -25.41 -34.42 76.17
C THR A 865 -24.22 -34.70 75.25
N LEU A 866 -24.39 -34.47 73.92
CA LEU A 866 -23.34 -34.46 72.85
C LEU A 866 -22.80 -35.87 72.50
N LEU A 867 -22.35 -36.21 71.28
CA LEU A 867 -21.98 -35.43 70.08
C LEU A 867 -22.06 -36.31 68.79
N MET A 868 -22.03 -35.67 67.60
CA MET A 868 -21.61 -36.20 66.27
C MET A 868 -22.36 -37.34 65.54
N CYS A 869 -23.10 -36.91 64.50
CA CYS A 869 -22.82 -37.16 63.08
C CYS A 869 -22.81 -38.58 62.44
N ARG A 870 -23.55 -38.65 61.31
CA ARG A 870 -23.15 -39.26 60.01
C ARG A 870 -23.25 -40.79 59.85
N LYS A 871 -24.40 -41.23 59.34
CA LYS A 871 -24.46 -42.05 58.10
C LYS A 871 -25.73 -41.72 57.31
N VAL A 872 -25.61 -41.69 55.98
CA VAL A 872 -26.63 -41.30 54.99
C VAL A 872 -26.36 -42.09 53.71
N TYR A 873 -27.42 -42.65 53.12
CA TYR A 873 -27.50 -43.44 51.88
C TYR A 873 -26.62 -44.69 51.73
N ASP A 874 -27.31 -45.83 51.60
CA ASP A 874 -27.04 -46.85 50.57
C ASP A 874 -28.40 -47.21 49.95
N PHE A 875 -28.66 -46.82 48.70
CA PHE A 875 -29.65 -47.40 47.79
C PHE A 875 -29.35 -46.90 46.35
N ASN A 876 -29.58 -47.76 45.36
CA ASN A 876 -29.19 -47.56 43.95
C ASN A 876 -30.03 -46.49 43.22
#